data_AF-A0A3N5BP08-F1
#
_entry.id   AF-A0A3N5BP08-F1
#
_cell.length_a   1.000
_cell.length_b   1.000
_cell.length_c   1.000
_cell.angle_alpha   90.00
_cell.angle_beta   90.00
_cell.angle_gamma   90.00
#
_symmetry.space_group_name_H-M   'P 1'
#
loop_
_entity.id
_entity.type
_entity.pdbx_description
1 polymer ?
#
loop_
_entity_poly.entity_id
_entity_poly.type
_entity_poly.pdbx_seq_one_letter_code
_entity_poly.pdbx_strand_id
1 'polypeptide(L)'
;MMRKRCGTGLLFYFLGLLVLGATLCGGASAYAAGSERGRVVMVIIDYLTLEDLGRPVTGNLQRLMHQGGVALLNTTTGGSRVPANTYPTIGAGAHAVGTKAALAAYECSERPPQGGQLAAEFAQRTGYLPRPGNVVVLDIARIVKENAKLEYPVVPGALGGELKAAGLKVACLGNADWRDGLGRQVATIAMDESGVVEAGFVGRELLVQDAYFPGGWRTNYDLLWDKWLRLKTADFVVIDLGDTSRLHAAKEEVADPIFRQRWEEALARADAFLGKLAASLDFRRDLLLVVAPTPASEALENGDWVTPVVMVGRGVPQGTVLVSPSTKRPGVIMNTDIAPTVLEFFGLRVPECMSGRPATAVRAGDQLSFLDDLREKSLFVHNFRVPVIKIYLSYTIAVITGAVLFILAREKELPRRLRLAPLLLSVMVVPLAVLLMPGLGVFKPFPYIAGLSVLVATLTLIMVRFERKQPFAGFIFLSAATAGLILADAFTGARLLKASLLSYDLMGGARFYGIGNEYMGVLISAVIFGGACAFTIWGRRVFPGVLLLMGIATATLGAPGFGANFGGLLTAVVAFAISSLVFAGVRLTWRSALTVCGVGLLLPGLFAVCDLLRGEGAQSHVGRNLLLVLQDPGAALDIIKRKMAMNIKLFRYTIWSRVLAAGIGGLLILFYRPVGVMRVFRVRYPYLFSGFVGVVVTAVAAFAFNDSGTVAAAMATIFGIPPLLYILLREC
;
A
#
# COMPACT_ATOMS: atom_id res chain seq x y z
N MET A 1 31.38 -7.55 -51.40
CA MET A 1 30.21 -6.64 -51.29
C MET A 1 28.97 -7.47 -50.95
N MET A 2 28.87 -8.05 -49.74
CA MET A 2 27.70 -8.80 -49.26
C MET A 2 27.77 -8.87 -47.73
N ARG A 3 27.38 -7.77 -47.08
CA ARG A 3 27.23 -7.68 -45.63
C ARG A 3 26.20 -6.58 -45.36
N LYS A 4 24.92 -6.96 -45.25
CA LYS A 4 23.80 -6.23 -44.63
C LYS A 4 22.48 -6.81 -45.14
N ARG A 5 21.84 -7.65 -44.31
CA ARG A 5 20.39 -7.87 -44.22
C ARG A 5 20.14 -9.08 -43.31
N CYS A 6 20.34 -8.89 -42.02
CA CYS A 6 19.85 -9.83 -41.01
C CYS A 6 19.67 -9.08 -39.68
N GLY A 7 18.73 -8.14 -39.67
CA GLY A 7 18.51 -7.26 -38.52
C GLY A 7 17.07 -6.82 -38.29
N THR A 8 16.13 -7.17 -39.17
CA THR A 8 14.73 -6.74 -39.10
C THR A 8 13.73 -7.88 -38.86
N GLY A 9 14.12 -9.15 -39.10
CA GLY A 9 13.24 -10.30 -38.93
C GLY A 9 13.01 -10.75 -37.48
N LEU A 10 13.96 -10.48 -36.57
CA LEU A 10 13.87 -10.90 -35.16
C LEU A 10 12.96 -9.99 -34.32
N LEU A 11 12.73 -8.75 -34.78
CA LEU A 11 11.88 -7.76 -34.09
C LEU A 11 10.37 -8.02 -34.33
N PHE A 12 10.02 -8.61 -35.48
CA PHE A 12 8.63 -8.93 -35.85
C PHE A 12 8.14 -10.26 -35.25
N TYR A 13 9.03 -11.25 -35.09
CA TYR A 13 8.67 -12.53 -34.45
C TYR A 13 8.37 -12.38 -32.94
N PHE A 14 8.92 -11.35 -32.28
CA PHE A 14 8.66 -11.05 -30.88
C PHE A 14 7.32 -10.33 -30.64
N LEU A 15 6.80 -9.61 -31.64
CA LEU A 15 5.50 -8.93 -31.54
C LEU A 15 4.31 -9.92 -31.66
N GLY A 16 4.50 -11.04 -32.36
CA GLY A 16 3.43 -12.02 -32.62
C GLY A 16 3.10 -12.93 -31.43
N LEU A 17 4.04 -13.17 -30.51
CA LEU A 17 3.88 -14.11 -29.40
C LEU A 17 3.31 -13.50 -28.10
N LEU A 18 3.22 -12.17 -28.02
CA LEU A 18 2.68 -11.46 -26.85
C LEU A 18 1.18 -11.13 -26.96
N VAL A 19 0.57 -11.33 -28.13
CA VAL A 19 -0.83 -10.98 -28.41
C VAL A 19 -1.82 -12.13 -28.10
N LEU A 20 -1.35 -13.36 -27.87
CA LEU A 20 -2.23 -14.53 -27.71
C LEU A 20 -2.60 -14.92 -26.25
N GLY A 21 -2.16 -14.16 -25.24
CA GLY A 21 -2.38 -14.51 -23.82
C GLY A 21 -3.50 -13.77 -23.09
N ALA A 22 -4.25 -12.88 -23.73
CA ALA A 22 -5.05 -11.86 -23.02
C ALA A 22 -6.58 -12.00 -23.14
N THR A 23 -7.10 -13.08 -23.72
CA THR A 23 -8.55 -13.27 -23.87
C THR A 23 -8.94 -14.64 -23.37
N LEU A 24 -9.44 -14.72 -22.14
CA LEU A 24 -10.48 -15.64 -21.67
C LEU A 24 -10.72 -15.39 -20.17
N CYS A 25 -11.97 -15.59 -19.75
CA CYS A 25 -12.52 -15.43 -18.40
C CYS A 25 -13.04 -14.02 -18.04
N GLY A 26 -14.25 -13.74 -18.53
CA GLY A 26 -15.18 -12.78 -17.95
C GLY A 26 -16.60 -13.36 -18.01
N GLY A 27 -16.88 -14.36 -17.18
CA GLY A 27 -18.25 -14.84 -16.98
C GLY A 27 -19.00 -13.85 -16.08
N ALA A 28 -19.96 -13.13 -16.65
CA ALA A 28 -20.89 -12.32 -15.87
C ALA A 28 -21.99 -13.25 -15.33
N SER A 29 -22.01 -13.46 -14.01
CA SER A 29 -23.12 -14.12 -13.34
C SER A 29 -24.31 -13.17 -13.31
N ALA A 30 -25.39 -13.54 -13.99
CA ALA A 30 -26.69 -12.89 -13.87
C ALA A 30 -27.26 -13.16 -12.47
N TYR A 31 -27.57 -12.09 -11.72
CA TYR A 31 -28.24 -12.22 -10.43
C TYR A 31 -29.76 -12.26 -10.62
N ALA A 32 -30.38 -13.27 -10.02
CA ALA A 32 -31.81 -13.44 -9.94
C ALA A 32 -32.41 -12.41 -8.97
N ALA A 33 -33.35 -11.61 -9.46
CA ALA A 33 -34.19 -10.75 -8.64
C ALA A 33 -35.28 -11.59 -7.98
N GLY A 34 -35.29 -11.65 -6.64
CA GLY A 34 -36.38 -12.26 -5.88
C GLY A 34 -36.03 -12.60 -4.44
N SER A 35 -36.38 -11.71 -3.50
CA SER A 35 -36.81 -11.95 -2.10
C SER A 35 -36.74 -10.63 -1.33
N GLU A 36 -37.43 -10.52 -0.18
CA GLU A 36 -37.44 -9.35 0.69
C GLU A 36 -36.05 -8.70 0.85
N ARG A 37 -35.99 -7.37 0.69
CA ARG A 37 -34.73 -6.61 0.75
C ARG A 37 -34.10 -6.76 2.16
N GLY A 38 -32.91 -7.34 2.23
CA GLY A 38 -32.13 -7.45 3.46
C GLY A 38 -31.55 -6.10 3.90
N ARG A 39 -31.12 -5.99 5.16
CA ARG A 39 -30.54 -4.76 5.73
C ARG A 39 -29.05 -4.90 6.03
N VAL A 40 -28.35 -3.78 6.16
CA VAL A 40 -26.98 -3.70 6.65
C VAL A 40 -26.96 -2.94 7.97
N VAL A 41 -26.41 -3.54 9.02
CA VAL A 41 -26.16 -2.88 10.31
C VAL A 41 -24.67 -2.83 10.55
N MET A 42 -24.14 -1.64 10.78
CA MET A 42 -22.74 -1.41 11.12
C MET A 42 -22.64 -0.96 12.57
N VAL A 43 -22.02 -1.75 13.43
CA VAL A 43 -21.75 -1.41 14.82
C VAL A 43 -20.30 -0.99 14.96
N ILE A 44 -20.08 0.16 15.57
CA ILE A 44 -18.77 0.72 15.83
C ILE A 44 -18.43 0.51 17.30
N ILE A 45 -17.32 -0.19 17.49
CA ILE A 45 -16.63 -0.32 18.77
C ILE A 45 -15.25 0.24 18.52
N ASP A 46 -15.12 1.56 18.64
CA ASP A 46 -13.87 2.24 18.28
C ASP A 46 -12.73 1.84 19.22
N TYR A 47 -11.49 1.95 18.75
CA TYR A 47 -10.28 1.59 19.50
C TYR A 47 -10.17 0.11 19.90
N LEU A 48 -11.05 -0.77 19.39
CA LEU A 48 -10.94 -2.21 19.60
C LEU A 48 -9.64 -2.74 18.98
N THR A 49 -8.99 -3.66 19.69
CA THR A 49 -7.78 -4.36 19.20
C THR A 49 -8.11 -5.80 18.80
N LEU A 50 -7.23 -6.44 18.03
CA LEU A 50 -7.40 -7.86 17.70
C LEU A 50 -7.31 -8.75 18.96
N GLU A 51 -6.55 -8.35 19.98
CA GLU A 51 -6.50 -9.04 21.28
C GLU A 51 -7.85 -9.01 22.01
N ASP A 52 -8.61 -7.92 21.89
CA ASP A 52 -9.92 -7.80 22.51
C ASP A 52 -10.94 -8.80 21.93
N LEU A 53 -10.76 -9.25 20.68
CA LEU A 53 -11.58 -10.33 20.10
C LEU A 53 -11.37 -11.66 20.81
N GLY A 54 -10.20 -11.91 21.41
CA GLY A 54 -9.88 -13.16 22.12
C GLY A 54 -10.26 -13.16 23.60
N ARG A 55 -10.76 -12.05 24.16
CA ARG A 55 -11.06 -11.94 25.59
C ARG A 55 -12.30 -12.73 26.00
N PRO A 56 -12.36 -13.33 27.20
CA PRO A 56 -13.55 -14.04 27.67
C PRO A 56 -14.84 -13.20 27.69
N VAL A 57 -14.73 -11.88 27.91
CA VAL A 57 -15.87 -10.96 27.97
C VAL A 57 -16.52 -10.67 26.60
N THR A 58 -15.88 -11.03 25.49
CA THR A 58 -16.35 -10.77 24.11
C THR A 58 -16.95 -12.02 23.44
N GLY A 59 -17.66 -12.85 24.24
CA GLY A 59 -18.17 -14.15 23.80
C GLY A 59 -19.19 -14.10 22.65
N ASN A 60 -20.05 -13.09 22.58
CA ASN A 60 -20.95 -12.92 21.43
C ASN A 60 -20.17 -12.48 20.19
N LEU A 61 -19.22 -11.57 20.32
CA LEU A 61 -18.36 -11.11 19.23
C LEU A 61 -17.51 -12.26 18.65
N GLN A 62 -16.96 -13.13 19.50
CA GLN A 62 -16.28 -14.36 19.06
C GLN A 62 -17.21 -15.28 18.28
N ARG A 63 -18.46 -15.44 18.75
CA ARG A 63 -19.47 -16.23 18.02
C ARG A 63 -19.76 -15.64 16.64
N LEU A 64 -19.91 -14.32 16.54
CA LEU A 64 -20.14 -13.62 15.26
C LEU A 64 -18.95 -13.76 14.31
N MET A 65 -17.73 -13.63 14.84
CA MET A 65 -16.48 -13.86 14.10
C MET A 65 -16.44 -15.28 13.51
N HIS A 66 -16.73 -16.30 14.32
CA HIS A 66 -16.76 -17.68 13.86
C HIS A 66 -17.88 -17.96 12.87
N GLN A 67 -19.06 -17.32 13.02
CA GLN A 67 -20.20 -17.45 12.12
C GLN A 67 -19.98 -16.76 10.76
N GLY A 68 -19.10 -15.75 10.72
CA GLY A 68 -18.82 -14.96 9.53
C GLY A 68 -17.34 -14.95 9.14
N GLY A 69 -16.88 -13.77 8.75
CA GLY A 69 -15.51 -13.50 8.36
C GLY A 69 -14.88 -12.36 9.16
N VAL A 70 -13.56 -12.41 9.32
CA VAL A 70 -12.79 -11.40 10.06
C VAL A 70 -11.55 -10.96 9.28
N ALA A 71 -11.12 -9.72 9.47
CA ALA A 71 -9.89 -9.21 8.91
C ALA A 71 -9.26 -8.12 9.77
N LEU A 72 -8.00 -7.80 9.44
CA LEU A 72 -7.32 -6.58 9.83
C LEU A 72 -7.74 -5.46 8.88
N LEU A 73 -8.33 -4.42 9.44
CA LEU A 73 -8.71 -3.18 8.78
C LEU A 73 -7.52 -2.22 8.77
N ASN A 74 -7.01 -1.90 7.59
CA ASN A 74 -6.05 -0.81 7.44
C ASN A 74 -6.77 0.54 7.60
N THR A 75 -6.33 1.34 8.57
CA THR A 75 -7.01 2.57 9.01
C THR A 75 -6.48 3.84 8.33
N THR A 76 -5.80 3.73 7.18
CA THR A 76 -5.23 4.88 6.48
C THR A 76 -6.31 5.88 6.05
N THR A 77 -6.07 7.17 6.25
CA THR A 77 -6.99 8.26 5.90
C THR A 77 -6.28 9.30 5.03
N GLY A 78 -6.99 10.35 4.62
CA GLY A 78 -6.36 11.51 3.95
C GLY A 78 -5.50 12.37 4.90
N GLY A 79 -5.52 12.09 6.21
CA GLY A 79 -4.81 12.82 7.26
C GLY A 79 -4.30 11.90 8.38
N SER A 80 -4.43 12.34 9.63
CA SER A 80 -4.09 11.53 10.81
C SER A 80 -5.14 10.45 11.10
N ARG A 81 -4.75 9.37 11.77
CA ARG A 81 -5.63 8.26 12.20
C ARG A 81 -6.39 8.62 13.48
N VAL A 82 -7.30 9.56 13.35
CA VAL A 82 -8.19 10.03 14.44
C VAL A 82 -9.64 9.85 14.03
N PRO A 83 -10.61 9.77 14.98
CA PRO A 83 -12.03 9.57 14.66
C PRO A 83 -12.58 10.57 13.64
N ALA A 84 -12.11 11.82 13.75
CA ALA A 84 -12.40 12.92 12.83
C ALA A 84 -12.04 12.63 11.36
N ASN A 85 -11.16 11.67 11.05
CA ASN A 85 -10.78 11.31 9.68
C ASN A 85 -11.13 9.85 9.36
N THR A 86 -11.11 8.94 10.33
CA THR A 86 -11.34 7.49 10.10
C THR A 86 -12.81 7.21 9.71
N TYR A 87 -13.77 7.87 10.35
CA TYR A 87 -15.21 7.72 10.06
C TYR A 87 -15.60 8.28 8.69
N PRO A 88 -15.25 9.54 8.33
CA PRO A 88 -15.58 10.06 7.00
C PRO A 88 -14.86 9.32 5.88
N THR A 89 -13.68 8.72 6.15
CA THR A 89 -13.00 7.85 5.16
C THR A 89 -13.84 6.61 4.82
N ILE A 90 -14.53 6.02 5.81
CA ILE A 90 -15.45 4.91 5.59
C ILE A 90 -16.63 5.39 4.73
N GLY A 91 -17.31 6.48 5.13
CA GLY A 91 -18.49 7.00 4.41
C GLY A 91 -18.20 7.51 2.99
N ALA A 92 -16.99 8.03 2.74
CA ALA A 92 -16.57 8.47 1.41
C ALA A 92 -16.12 7.32 0.50
N GLY A 93 -15.78 6.15 1.05
CA GLY A 93 -15.14 5.06 0.29
C GLY A 93 -13.78 5.43 -0.33
N ALA A 94 -13.17 6.52 0.17
CA ALA A 94 -11.90 7.07 -0.27
C ALA A 94 -11.18 7.74 0.91
N HIS A 95 -9.86 7.90 0.83
CA HIS A 95 -9.05 8.47 1.91
C HIS A 95 -9.42 9.94 2.20
N ALA A 96 -10.33 10.15 3.15
CA ALA A 96 -10.92 11.46 3.41
C ALA A 96 -10.29 12.15 4.63
N VAL A 97 -10.54 13.45 4.73
CA VAL A 97 -10.20 14.30 5.87
C VAL A 97 -11.48 14.95 6.39
N GLY A 98 -11.89 14.65 7.62
CA GLY A 98 -13.05 15.31 8.21
C GLY A 98 -12.71 16.51 9.08
N THR A 99 -11.50 16.55 9.67
CA THR A 99 -11.12 17.53 10.70
C THR A 99 -12.06 17.51 11.92
N LYS A 100 -11.93 18.45 12.87
CA LYS A 100 -12.84 18.55 14.02
C LYS A 100 -14.31 18.74 13.62
N ALA A 101 -14.60 19.25 12.41
CA ALA A 101 -15.96 19.40 11.88
C ALA A 101 -16.73 18.06 11.84
N ALA A 102 -16.04 16.95 11.57
CA ALA A 102 -16.65 15.62 11.55
C ALA A 102 -17.20 15.17 12.91
N LEU A 103 -16.72 15.73 14.02
CA LEU A 103 -17.17 15.36 15.36
C LEU A 103 -18.52 16.01 15.73
N ALA A 104 -18.94 17.05 15.00
CA ALA A 104 -20.06 17.92 15.35
C ALA A 104 -21.29 17.66 14.47
N ALA A 105 -22.02 16.60 14.83
CA ALA A 105 -23.34 16.30 14.27
C ALA A 105 -24.45 16.58 15.29
N TYR A 106 -25.65 16.93 14.81
CA TYR A 106 -26.74 17.33 15.68
C TYR A 106 -28.07 16.81 15.16
N GLU A 107 -28.96 16.43 16.06
CA GLU A 107 -30.36 16.19 15.72
C GLU A 107 -31.05 17.53 15.44
N CYS A 108 -31.94 17.58 14.45
CA CYS A 108 -32.64 18.83 14.08
C CYS A 108 -33.43 19.48 15.22
N SER A 109 -33.78 18.72 16.27
CA SER A 109 -34.44 19.19 17.48
C SER A 109 -33.51 19.86 18.50
N GLU A 110 -32.19 19.71 18.35
CA GLU A 110 -31.20 20.34 19.22
C GLU A 110 -31.05 21.83 18.92
N ARG A 111 -30.57 22.58 19.92
CA ARG A 111 -30.15 23.97 19.73
C ARG A 111 -28.68 24.01 19.32
N PRO A 112 -28.31 24.83 18.33
CA PRO A 112 -26.91 24.98 17.94
C PRO A 112 -26.11 25.73 19.02
N PRO A 113 -24.77 25.62 19.03
CA PRO A 113 -23.92 26.26 20.03
C PRO A 113 -24.07 27.78 20.11
N GLN A 114 -24.43 28.43 19.00
CA GLN A 114 -24.54 29.88 18.86
C GLN A 114 -25.94 30.42 19.18
N GLY A 115 -26.89 29.53 19.54
CA GLY A 115 -28.29 29.88 19.76
C GLY A 115 -29.12 29.93 18.47
N GLY A 116 -30.45 29.87 18.58
CA GLY A 116 -31.37 29.85 17.45
C GLY A 116 -31.89 28.45 17.09
N GLN A 117 -32.32 28.28 15.83
CA GLN A 117 -32.82 27.00 15.30
C GLN A 117 -31.75 26.35 14.42
N LEU A 118 -31.37 25.12 14.76
CA LEU A 118 -30.33 24.37 14.04
C LEU A 118 -30.66 24.18 12.55
N ALA A 119 -31.93 23.94 12.21
CA ALA A 119 -32.36 23.79 10.83
C ALA A 119 -32.11 25.06 9.99
N ALA A 120 -32.31 26.25 10.58
CA ALA A 120 -32.06 27.52 9.93
C ALA A 120 -30.55 27.78 9.75
N GLU A 121 -29.75 27.50 10.78
CA GLU A 121 -28.30 27.63 10.71
C GLU A 121 -27.68 26.69 9.67
N PHE A 122 -28.16 25.44 9.63
CA PHE A 122 -27.74 24.47 8.62
C PHE A 122 -28.09 24.96 7.22
N ALA A 123 -29.32 25.43 7.00
CA ALA A 123 -29.75 25.99 5.72
C ALA A 123 -28.92 27.22 5.30
N GLN A 124 -28.48 28.07 6.23
CA GLN A 124 -27.59 29.18 5.92
C GLN A 124 -26.21 28.72 5.44
N ARG A 125 -25.70 27.59 5.95
CA ARG A 125 -24.37 27.06 5.62
C ARG A 125 -24.36 26.20 4.36
N THR A 126 -25.45 25.48 4.09
CA THR A 126 -25.51 24.45 3.04
C THR A 126 -26.54 24.75 1.94
N GLY A 127 -27.51 25.62 2.19
CA GLY A 127 -28.68 25.82 1.34
C GLY A 127 -29.76 24.73 1.48
N TYR A 128 -29.56 23.73 2.35
CA TYR A 128 -30.50 22.63 2.54
C TYR A 128 -31.30 22.80 3.84
N LEU A 129 -32.62 22.67 3.76
CA LEU A 129 -33.49 22.72 4.94
C LEU A 129 -33.74 21.29 5.46
N PRO A 130 -33.21 20.92 6.64
CA PRO A 130 -33.36 19.58 7.16
C PRO A 130 -34.75 19.40 7.81
N ARG A 131 -35.25 18.16 7.79
CA ARG A 131 -36.57 17.79 8.32
C ARG A 131 -36.47 17.30 9.76
N PRO A 132 -37.56 17.36 10.54
CA PRO A 132 -37.61 16.72 11.85
C PRO A 132 -37.20 15.23 11.75
N GLY A 133 -36.32 14.81 12.66
CA GLY A 133 -35.73 13.46 12.67
C GLY A 133 -34.42 13.32 11.91
N ASN A 134 -34.04 14.29 11.06
CA ASN A 134 -32.72 14.28 10.43
C ASN A 134 -31.61 14.56 11.46
N VAL A 135 -30.45 13.96 11.22
CA VAL A 135 -29.18 14.33 11.85
C VAL A 135 -28.34 15.08 10.83
N VAL A 136 -27.77 16.21 11.22
CA VAL A 136 -26.99 17.07 10.32
C VAL A 136 -25.57 17.27 10.82
N VAL A 137 -24.60 17.19 9.89
CA VAL A 137 -23.20 17.56 10.13
C VAL A 137 -23.03 19.03 9.82
N LEU A 138 -23.09 19.87 10.85
CA LEU A 138 -23.26 21.32 10.70
C LEU A 138 -22.18 21.99 9.84
N ASP A 139 -20.95 21.49 9.94
CA ASP A 139 -19.78 22.01 9.23
C ASP A 139 -19.37 21.17 7.99
N ILE A 140 -20.33 20.49 7.35
CA ILE A 140 -20.09 19.69 6.13
C ILE A 140 -19.35 20.48 5.04
N ALA A 141 -19.66 21.76 4.83
CA ALA A 141 -19.00 22.59 3.84
C ALA A 141 -17.48 22.72 4.08
N ARG A 142 -17.04 22.66 5.36
CA ARG A 142 -15.62 22.64 5.70
C ARG A 142 -14.98 21.30 5.32
N ILE A 143 -15.65 20.19 5.62
CA ILE A 143 -15.20 18.85 5.23
C ILE A 143 -15.02 18.77 3.71
N VAL A 144 -16.01 19.22 2.94
CA VAL A 144 -15.95 19.25 1.47
C VAL A 144 -14.77 20.09 0.98
N LYS A 145 -14.58 21.31 1.52
CA LYS A 145 -13.46 22.19 1.14
C LYS A 145 -12.09 21.62 1.48
N GLU A 146 -11.94 20.92 2.61
CA GLU A 146 -10.66 20.28 2.95
C GLU A 146 -10.35 19.10 2.03
N ASN A 147 -11.34 18.30 1.69
CA ASN A 147 -11.15 17.18 0.75
C ASN A 147 -10.90 17.64 -0.68
N ALA A 148 -11.48 18.78 -1.11
CA ALA A 148 -11.19 19.38 -2.41
C ALA A 148 -9.73 19.85 -2.59
N LYS A 149 -8.97 19.97 -1.49
CA LYS A 149 -7.52 20.26 -1.52
C LYS A 149 -6.67 19.02 -1.77
N LEU A 150 -7.24 17.81 -1.68
CA LEU A 150 -6.51 16.56 -1.89
C LEU A 150 -6.21 16.38 -3.39
N GLU A 151 -5.15 15.64 -3.67
CA GLU A 151 -4.66 15.42 -5.05
C GLU A 151 -5.44 14.33 -5.81
N TYR A 152 -6.55 13.87 -5.24
CA TYR A 152 -7.42 12.81 -5.76
C TYR A 152 -8.87 13.12 -5.38
N PRO A 153 -9.85 12.68 -6.19
CA PRO A 153 -11.25 12.97 -5.93
C PRO A 153 -11.71 12.26 -4.66
N VAL A 154 -12.37 13.00 -3.77
CA VAL A 154 -13.02 12.50 -2.56
C VAL A 154 -14.34 13.23 -2.41
N VAL A 155 -15.42 12.46 -2.26
CA VAL A 155 -16.77 12.98 -2.05
C VAL A 155 -17.23 12.57 -0.65
N PRO A 156 -17.17 13.46 0.36
CA PRO A 156 -17.72 13.19 1.68
C PRO A 156 -19.22 12.87 1.58
N GLY A 157 -19.66 11.79 2.24
CA GLY A 157 -21.07 11.37 2.21
C GLY A 157 -21.50 10.58 0.97
N ALA A 158 -20.56 10.15 0.12
CA ALA A 158 -20.86 9.37 -1.08
C ALA A 158 -21.69 8.11 -0.79
N LEU A 159 -21.37 7.34 0.26
CA LEU A 159 -22.15 6.16 0.63
C LEU A 159 -23.62 6.49 0.91
N GLY A 160 -23.88 7.48 1.77
CA GLY A 160 -25.24 7.90 2.08
C GLY A 160 -25.97 8.47 0.86
N GLY A 161 -25.25 9.20 0.00
CA GLY A 161 -25.78 9.73 -1.26
C GLY A 161 -26.26 8.64 -2.22
N GLU A 162 -25.41 7.63 -2.47
CA GLU A 162 -25.74 6.49 -3.36
C GLU A 162 -26.91 5.65 -2.82
N LEU A 163 -26.92 5.38 -1.51
CA LEU A 163 -28.02 4.64 -0.87
C LEU A 163 -29.35 5.42 -0.97
N LYS A 164 -29.31 6.72 -0.68
CA LYS A 164 -30.48 7.60 -0.80
C LYS A 164 -30.99 7.70 -2.24
N ALA A 165 -30.08 7.80 -3.22
CA ALA A 165 -30.42 7.81 -4.64
C ALA A 165 -31.10 6.50 -5.10
N ALA A 166 -30.74 5.36 -4.49
CA ALA A 166 -31.40 4.08 -4.69
C ALA A 166 -32.74 3.92 -3.92
N GLY A 167 -33.18 4.95 -3.18
CA GLY A 167 -34.39 4.92 -2.36
C GLY A 167 -34.26 4.08 -1.09
N LEU A 168 -33.04 3.83 -0.63
CA LEU A 168 -32.76 3.12 0.62
C LEU A 168 -32.71 4.11 1.79
N LYS A 169 -33.27 3.70 2.92
CA LYS A 169 -33.30 4.51 4.14
C LYS A 169 -32.02 4.34 4.92
N VAL A 170 -31.37 5.45 5.23
CA VAL A 170 -30.10 5.49 5.96
C VAL A 170 -30.26 6.13 7.33
N ALA A 171 -29.77 5.47 8.37
CA ALA A 171 -29.84 5.98 9.74
C ALA A 171 -28.52 5.88 10.51
N CYS A 172 -28.37 6.74 11.53
CA CYS A 172 -27.28 6.66 12.50
C CYS A 172 -27.80 6.69 13.94
N LEU A 173 -27.06 6.07 14.85
CA LEU A 173 -27.43 5.94 16.26
C LEU A 173 -26.18 5.97 17.14
N GLY A 174 -26.27 6.67 18.27
CA GLY A 174 -25.20 6.71 19.25
C GLY A 174 -24.26 7.90 19.09
N ASN A 175 -23.38 8.05 20.07
CA ASN A 175 -22.34 9.07 20.07
C ASN A 175 -21.20 8.63 20.98
N ALA A 176 -20.11 9.37 20.91
CA ALA A 176 -18.94 9.32 21.77
C ALA A 176 -18.68 10.69 22.44
N ASP A 177 -19.74 11.46 22.74
CA ASP A 177 -19.61 12.76 23.42
C ASP A 177 -18.82 12.60 24.73
N TRP A 178 -17.88 13.52 24.97
CA TRP A 178 -16.97 13.51 26.11
C TRP A 178 -16.91 14.88 26.77
N ARG A 179 -17.36 14.97 28.02
CA ARG A 179 -17.49 16.23 28.79
C ARG A 179 -18.21 17.31 27.98
N ASP A 180 -17.52 18.38 27.61
CA ASP A 180 -18.05 19.48 26.81
C ASP A 180 -17.78 19.31 25.30
N GLY A 181 -16.99 18.30 24.92
CA GLY A 181 -16.68 17.96 23.53
C GLY A 181 -17.73 17.05 22.91
N LEU A 182 -18.01 17.29 21.62
CA LEU A 182 -18.83 16.39 20.80
C LEU A 182 -17.99 15.28 20.19
N GLY A 183 -18.59 14.09 20.08
CA GLY A 183 -18.00 12.91 19.45
C GLY A 183 -19.04 12.19 18.61
N ARG A 184 -19.63 12.87 17.62
CA ARG A 184 -20.78 12.37 16.84
C ARG A 184 -20.42 12.03 15.40
N GLN A 185 -19.16 11.65 15.18
CA GLN A 185 -18.63 11.28 13.86
C GLN A 185 -19.33 10.09 13.20
N VAL A 186 -20.13 9.31 13.94
CA VAL A 186 -21.02 8.28 13.37
C VAL A 186 -21.87 8.80 12.20
N ALA A 187 -22.32 10.05 12.27
CA ALA A 187 -23.10 10.68 11.20
C ALA A 187 -22.31 10.79 9.89
N THR A 188 -20.97 10.93 9.93
CA THR A 188 -20.15 11.09 8.73
C THR A 188 -19.99 9.82 7.89
N ILE A 189 -20.34 8.65 8.46
CA ILE A 189 -20.43 7.39 7.70
C ILE A 189 -21.77 7.32 6.96
N ALA A 190 -22.85 7.79 7.61
CA ALA A 190 -24.23 7.63 7.17
C ALA A 190 -24.77 8.80 6.33
N MET A 191 -24.17 9.99 6.44
CA MET A 191 -24.66 11.19 5.78
C MET A 191 -24.58 11.09 4.26
N ASP A 192 -25.47 11.80 3.58
CA ASP A 192 -25.33 12.11 2.17
C ASP A 192 -24.32 13.26 1.93
N GLU A 193 -24.09 13.62 0.67
CA GLU A 193 -23.18 14.70 0.26
C GLU A 193 -23.58 16.08 0.80
N SER A 194 -24.84 16.26 1.16
CA SER A 194 -25.33 17.49 1.79
C SER A 194 -25.04 17.54 3.30
N GLY A 195 -24.49 16.46 3.87
CA GLY A 195 -24.21 16.35 5.31
C GLY A 195 -25.43 15.95 6.14
N VAL A 196 -26.44 15.31 5.52
CA VAL A 196 -27.71 14.95 6.17
C VAL A 196 -27.85 13.43 6.26
N VAL A 197 -28.23 12.94 7.43
CA VAL A 197 -28.71 11.56 7.64
C VAL A 197 -30.24 11.61 7.78
N GLU A 198 -30.94 10.71 7.08
CA GLU A 198 -32.41 10.71 7.01
C GLU A 198 -33.07 10.55 8.38
N ALA A 199 -32.56 9.64 9.20
CA ALA A 199 -33.04 9.43 10.56
C ALA A 199 -31.89 9.14 11.52
N GLY A 200 -31.97 9.60 12.76
CA GLY A 200 -31.01 9.16 13.75
C GLY A 200 -31.20 9.74 15.13
N PHE A 201 -30.42 9.20 16.06
CA PHE A 201 -30.33 9.71 17.42
C PHE A 201 -28.86 9.77 17.82
N VAL A 202 -28.34 10.97 18.05
CA VAL A 202 -26.93 11.24 18.40
C VAL A 202 -26.81 12.13 19.63
N GLY A 203 -27.94 12.61 20.17
CA GLY A 203 -27.97 13.52 21.29
C GLY A 203 -27.50 12.92 22.62
N ARG A 204 -27.27 13.80 23.59
CA ARG A 204 -26.76 13.43 24.93
C ARG A 204 -27.77 12.64 25.77
N GLU A 205 -29.03 12.57 25.37
CA GLU A 205 -30.02 11.75 26.07
C GLU A 205 -29.68 10.26 26.04
N LEU A 206 -28.85 9.83 25.08
CA LEU A 206 -28.32 8.47 25.00
C LEU A 206 -27.31 8.14 26.11
N LEU A 207 -26.99 9.10 26.98
CA LEU A 207 -26.03 8.94 28.06
C LEU A 207 -26.72 8.82 29.41
N VAL A 208 -26.14 8.02 30.29
CA VAL A 208 -26.51 7.93 31.69
C VAL A 208 -25.30 8.31 32.54
N GLN A 209 -25.57 9.06 33.61
CA GLN A 209 -24.56 9.45 34.57
C GLN A 209 -24.11 8.21 35.36
N ASP A 210 -22.81 8.01 35.47
CA ASP A 210 -22.19 6.90 36.18
C ASP A 210 -20.94 7.41 36.89
N ALA A 211 -21.01 7.53 38.23
CA ALA A 211 -19.92 8.04 39.05
C ALA A 211 -18.67 7.15 39.01
N TYR A 212 -18.80 5.89 38.61
CA TYR A 212 -17.70 4.93 38.54
C TYR A 212 -17.07 4.84 37.14
N PHE A 213 -17.71 5.41 36.13
CA PHE A 213 -17.19 5.50 34.77
C PHE A 213 -16.31 6.76 34.65
N PRO A 214 -15.05 6.66 34.16
CA PRO A 214 -14.21 7.82 33.93
C PRO A 214 -14.93 8.90 33.10
N GLY A 215 -14.93 10.14 33.58
CA GLY A 215 -15.68 11.25 32.95
C GLY A 215 -17.16 11.35 33.34
N GLY A 216 -17.68 10.42 34.13
CA GLY A 216 -19.00 10.50 34.76
C GLY A 216 -20.18 10.13 33.87
N TRP A 217 -19.95 9.78 32.60
CA TRP A 217 -21.01 9.49 31.62
C TRP A 217 -20.67 8.27 30.77
N ARG A 218 -21.62 7.35 30.67
CA ARG A 218 -21.55 6.19 29.78
C ARG A 218 -22.81 6.08 28.93
N THR A 219 -22.76 5.24 27.90
CA THR A 219 -23.90 4.93 27.07
C THR A 219 -25.00 4.26 27.89
N ASN A 220 -26.23 4.74 27.72
CA ASN A 220 -27.45 4.10 28.19
C ASN A 220 -27.88 3.03 27.18
N TYR A 221 -27.41 1.81 27.37
CA TYR A 221 -27.66 0.70 26.44
C TYR A 221 -29.14 0.30 26.31
N ASP A 222 -29.95 0.52 27.35
CA ASP A 222 -31.39 0.25 27.29
C ASP A 222 -32.09 1.27 26.38
N LEU A 223 -31.80 2.55 26.56
CA LEU A 223 -32.32 3.59 25.67
C LEU A 223 -31.76 3.45 24.24
N LEU A 224 -30.47 3.10 24.10
CA LEU A 224 -29.86 2.82 22.79
C LEU A 224 -30.62 1.69 22.07
N TRP A 225 -31.00 0.63 22.78
CA TRP A 225 -31.80 -0.46 22.24
C TRP A 225 -33.21 -0.01 21.84
N ASP A 226 -33.88 0.79 22.66
CA ASP A 226 -35.20 1.35 22.33
C ASP A 226 -35.16 2.23 21.08
N LYS A 227 -34.11 3.04 20.91
CA LYS A 227 -33.90 3.86 19.73
C LYS A 227 -33.56 3.01 18.50
N TRP A 228 -32.76 1.95 18.65
CA TRP A 228 -32.54 0.96 17.60
C TRP A 228 -33.86 0.35 17.10
N LEU A 229 -34.76 -0.03 18.01
CA LEU A 229 -36.07 -0.59 17.63
C LEU A 229 -36.93 0.37 16.79
N ARG A 230 -36.72 1.69 16.92
CA ARG A 230 -37.38 2.71 16.09
C ARG A 230 -36.72 2.89 14.73
N LEU A 231 -35.42 2.61 14.63
CA LEU A 231 -34.63 2.73 13.39
C LEU A 231 -34.52 1.41 12.62
N LYS A 232 -34.93 0.27 13.19
CA LYS A 232 -34.78 -1.06 12.59
C LYS A 232 -35.46 -1.23 11.22
N THR A 233 -36.32 -0.32 10.79
CA THR A 233 -36.94 -0.36 9.46
C THR A 233 -36.09 0.33 8.38
N ALA A 234 -34.98 0.97 8.75
CA ALA A 234 -34.02 1.50 7.81
C ALA A 234 -33.20 0.37 7.18
N ASP A 235 -32.75 0.59 5.95
CA ASP A 235 -32.00 -0.40 5.17
C ASP A 235 -30.52 -0.42 5.59
N PHE A 236 -29.94 0.75 5.87
CA PHE A 236 -28.57 0.87 6.40
C PHE A 236 -28.56 1.64 7.71
N VAL A 237 -28.03 1.04 8.77
CA VAL A 237 -27.95 1.67 10.10
C VAL A 237 -26.52 1.61 10.64
N VAL A 238 -25.97 2.75 11.03
CA VAL A 238 -24.66 2.85 11.69
C VAL A 238 -24.87 3.16 13.18
N ILE A 239 -24.35 2.30 14.06
CA ILE A 239 -24.51 2.41 15.51
C ILE A 239 -23.13 2.59 16.14
N ASP A 240 -22.89 3.69 16.84
CA ASP A 240 -21.67 3.92 17.62
C ASP A 240 -21.96 3.73 19.11
N LEU A 241 -21.30 2.74 19.73
CA LEU A 241 -21.54 2.41 21.14
C LEU A 241 -20.87 3.42 22.09
N GLY A 242 -19.83 4.14 21.66
CA GLY A 242 -19.21 5.27 22.35
C GLY A 242 -18.43 5.02 23.64
N ASP A 243 -18.73 3.97 24.41
CA ASP A 243 -18.09 3.72 25.72
C ASP A 243 -16.56 3.55 25.59
N THR A 244 -16.09 2.80 24.59
CA THR A 244 -14.64 2.61 24.35
C THR A 244 -13.97 3.92 23.96
N SER A 245 -14.62 4.77 23.17
CA SER A 245 -14.12 6.10 22.81
C SER A 245 -14.02 7.04 23.99
N ARG A 246 -15.01 7.04 24.90
CA ARG A 246 -14.98 7.86 26.13
C ARG A 246 -13.88 7.39 27.08
N LEU A 247 -13.74 6.08 27.27
CA LEU A 247 -12.63 5.54 28.08
C LEU A 247 -11.28 5.93 27.49
N HIS A 248 -11.13 5.79 26.18
CA HIS A 248 -9.90 6.17 25.48
C HIS A 248 -9.59 7.67 25.66
N ALA A 249 -10.60 8.55 25.57
CA ALA A 249 -10.43 9.98 25.86
C ALA A 249 -10.03 10.27 27.32
N ALA A 250 -10.42 9.41 28.27
CA ALA A 250 -10.08 9.51 29.69
C ALA A 250 -8.72 8.92 30.06
N LYS A 251 -8.02 8.28 29.10
CA LYS A 251 -6.92 7.36 29.41
C LYS A 251 -5.80 7.99 30.23
N GLU A 252 -5.35 9.18 29.84
CA GLU A 252 -4.28 9.91 30.52
C GLU A 252 -4.67 10.39 31.93
N GLU A 253 -5.96 10.33 32.28
CA GLU A 253 -6.49 10.75 33.58
C GLU A 253 -6.77 9.57 34.52
N VAL A 254 -6.59 8.33 34.05
CA VAL A 254 -6.98 7.10 34.76
C VAL A 254 -5.78 6.17 34.89
N ALA A 255 -5.55 5.63 36.09
CA ALA A 255 -4.50 4.64 36.31
C ALA A 255 -4.72 3.37 35.47
N ASP A 256 -3.67 2.81 34.88
CA ASP A 256 -3.72 1.64 33.97
C ASP A 256 -4.56 0.46 34.50
N PRO A 257 -4.47 0.04 35.78
CA PRO A 257 -5.29 -1.08 36.27
C PRO A 257 -6.78 -0.76 36.24
N ILE A 258 -7.16 0.48 36.57
CA ILE A 258 -8.55 0.94 36.54
C ILE A 258 -9.01 1.07 35.09
N PHE A 259 -8.18 1.60 34.19
CA PHE A 259 -8.50 1.67 32.77
C PHE A 259 -8.79 0.28 32.20
N ARG A 260 -7.94 -0.71 32.48
CA ARG A 260 -8.14 -2.10 32.00
C ARG A 260 -9.43 -2.71 32.52
N GLN A 261 -9.74 -2.52 33.80
CA GLN A 261 -11.00 -3.00 34.38
C GLN A 261 -12.21 -2.34 33.70
N ARG A 262 -12.21 -1.01 33.57
CA ARG A 262 -13.32 -0.27 32.93
C ARG A 262 -13.46 -0.59 31.45
N TRP A 263 -12.35 -0.86 30.77
CA TRP A 263 -12.32 -1.33 29.39
C TRP A 263 -13.02 -2.68 29.26
N GLU A 264 -12.71 -3.65 30.11
CA GLU A 264 -13.39 -4.96 30.12
C GLU A 264 -14.89 -4.85 30.41
N GLU A 265 -15.28 -4.00 31.36
CA GLU A 265 -16.69 -3.73 31.65
C GLU A 265 -17.42 -3.08 30.46
N ALA A 266 -16.77 -2.16 29.74
CA ALA A 266 -17.30 -1.56 28.52
C ALA A 266 -17.45 -2.58 27.38
N LEU A 267 -16.45 -3.45 27.19
CA LEU A 267 -16.52 -4.54 26.22
C LEU A 267 -17.63 -5.52 26.56
N ALA A 268 -17.84 -5.86 27.84
CA ALA A 268 -18.92 -6.74 28.26
C ALA A 268 -20.32 -6.15 27.93
N ARG A 269 -20.51 -4.84 28.12
CA ARG A 269 -21.76 -4.16 27.72
C ARG A 269 -21.95 -4.14 26.20
N ALA A 270 -20.88 -3.85 25.46
CA ALA A 270 -20.89 -3.87 24.01
C ALA A 270 -21.21 -5.27 23.46
N ASP A 271 -20.60 -6.31 24.03
CA ASP A 271 -20.82 -7.71 23.67
C ASP A 271 -22.26 -8.16 23.94
N ALA A 272 -22.82 -7.76 25.09
CA ALA A 272 -24.23 -8.03 25.42
C ALA A 272 -25.19 -7.35 24.43
N PHE A 273 -24.90 -6.11 24.01
CA PHE A 273 -25.67 -5.43 22.98
C PHE A 273 -25.55 -6.12 21.62
N LEU A 274 -24.35 -6.53 21.22
CA LEU A 274 -24.12 -7.32 20.00
C LEU A 274 -24.89 -8.64 20.01
N GLY A 275 -24.94 -9.34 21.14
CA GLY A 275 -25.73 -10.56 21.30
C GLY A 275 -27.23 -10.33 21.07
N LYS A 276 -27.79 -9.28 21.68
CA LYS A 276 -29.20 -8.88 21.48
C LYS A 276 -29.46 -8.48 20.02
N LEU A 277 -28.57 -7.68 19.43
CA LEU A 277 -28.68 -7.21 18.05
C LEU A 277 -28.63 -8.38 17.07
N ALA A 278 -27.65 -9.27 17.19
CA ALA A 278 -27.50 -10.44 16.34
C ALA A 278 -28.74 -11.36 16.38
N ALA A 279 -29.35 -11.54 17.57
CA ALA A 279 -30.58 -12.31 17.71
C ALA A 279 -31.80 -11.65 17.03
N SER A 280 -31.75 -10.34 16.75
CA SER A 280 -32.81 -9.60 16.05
C SER A 280 -32.66 -9.56 14.52
N LEU A 281 -31.53 -10.05 13.99
CA LEU A 281 -31.20 -10.04 12.56
C LEU A 281 -31.40 -11.44 11.95
N ASP A 282 -31.77 -11.48 10.66
CA ASP A 282 -31.79 -12.73 9.89
C ASP A 282 -30.59 -12.76 8.94
N PHE A 283 -29.52 -13.45 9.35
CA PHE A 283 -28.27 -13.56 8.58
C PHE A 283 -28.39 -14.26 7.22
N ARG A 284 -29.57 -14.81 6.85
CA ARG A 284 -29.82 -15.26 5.47
C ARG A 284 -30.02 -14.10 4.52
N ARG A 285 -30.53 -12.96 5.02
CA ARG A 285 -30.82 -11.75 4.23
C ARG A 285 -30.00 -10.54 4.66
N ASP A 286 -29.75 -10.39 5.95
CA ASP A 286 -29.11 -9.23 6.58
C ASP A 286 -27.59 -9.39 6.66
N LEU A 287 -26.89 -8.27 6.83
CA LEU A 287 -25.45 -8.18 7.06
C LEU A 287 -25.16 -7.36 8.32
N LEU A 288 -24.34 -7.89 9.20
CA LEU A 288 -23.81 -7.19 10.37
C LEU A 288 -22.30 -6.98 10.19
N LEU A 289 -21.87 -5.73 10.33
CA LEU A 289 -20.47 -5.30 10.36
C LEU A 289 -20.15 -4.82 11.77
N VAL A 290 -19.10 -5.36 12.40
CA VAL A 290 -18.52 -4.80 13.63
C VAL A 290 -17.17 -4.21 13.26
N VAL A 291 -17.03 -2.90 13.39
CA VAL A 291 -15.90 -2.14 12.84
C VAL A 291 -15.25 -1.34 13.96
N ALA A 292 -13.92 -1.33 13.99
CA ALA A 292 -13.13 -0.42 14.81
C ALA A 292 -12.36 0.55 13.90
N PRO A 293 -12.90 1.75 13.60
CA PRO A 293 -12.30 2.64 12.61
C PRO A 293 -10.92 3.18 13.00
N THR A 294 -10.69 3.40 14.30
CA THR A 294 -9.51 4.09 14.81
C THR A 294 -8.67 3.15 15.68
N PRO A 295 -7.34 3.04 15.45
CA PRO A 295 -6.46 2.29 16.36
C PRO A 295 -6.29 3.01 17.70
N ALA A 296 -6.09 2.27 18.79
CA ALA A 296 -5.76 2.82 20.10
C ALA A 296 -4.46 3.63 20.08
N SER A 297 -4.33 4.63 20.95
CA SER A 297 -3.13 5.49 21.04
C SER A 297 -1.83 4.70 21.15
N GLU A 298 -1.80 3.65 21.98
CA GLU A 298 -0.59 2.84 22.17
C GLU A 298 -0.28 2.03 20.91
N ALA A 299 -1.31 1.55 20.21
CA ALA A 299 -1.16 0.87 18.93
C ALA A 299 -0.56 1.84 17.90
N LEU A 300 -1.05 3.08 17.84
CA LEU A 300 -0.50 4.12 16.97
C LEU A 300 0.98 4.42 17.25
N GLU A 301 1.34 4.58 18.53
CA GLU A 301 2.72 4.82 18.98
C GLU A 301 3.65 3.64 18.67
N ASN A 302 3.13 2.42 18.81
CA ASN A 302 3.87 1.19 18.53
C ASN A 302 3.93 0.83 17.03
N GLY A 303 3.29 1.62 16.15
CA GLY A 303 3.26 1.35 14.71
C GLY A 303 2.21 0.31 14.28
N ASP A 304 1.34 -0.13 15.19
CA ASP A 304 0.23 -1.03 14.90
C ASP A 304 -1.00 -0.22 14.46
N TRP A 305 -1.12 -0.05 13.15
CA TRP A 305 -2.12 0.83 12.54
C TRP A 305 -3.31 0.09 11.94
N VAL A 306 -3.47 -1.19 12.30
CA VAL A 306 -4.60 -2.01 11.88
C VAL A 306 -5.52 -2.30 13.06
N THR A 307 -6.79 -2.48 12.75
CA THR A 307 -7.85 -2.76 13.74
C THR A 307 -8.68 -3.96 13.29
N PRO A 308 -9.42 -4.63 14.18
CA PRO A 308 -10.29 -5.73 13.77
C PRO A 308 -11.53 -5.22 13.02
N VAL A 309 -12.01 -6.04 12.08
CA VAL A 309 -13.34 -5.93 11.48
C VAL A 309 -13.96 -7.32 11.38
N VAL A 310 -15.20 -7.44 11.82
CA VAL A 310 -16.00 -8.67 11.73
C VAL A 310 -17.19 -8.42 10.81
N MET A 311 -17.46 -9.35 9.90
CA MET A 311 -18.58 -9.30 8.98
C MET A 311 -19.34 -10.63 9.02
N VAL A 312 -20.64 -10.61 9.25
CA VAL A 312 -21.48 -11.82 9.35
C VAL A 312 -22.82 -11.61 8.68
N GLY A 313 -23.28 -12.59 7.91
CA GLY A 313 -24.55 -12.50 7.20
C GLY A 313 -24.48 -12.97 5.75
N ARG A 314 -25.43 -12.47 4.95
CA ARG A 314 -25.58 -12.86 3.55
C ARG A 314 -24.30 -12.59 2.76
N GLY A 315 -23.83 -13.62 2.04
CA GLY A 315 -22.62 -13.53 1.20
C GLY A 315 -21.31 -13.80 1.94
N VAL A 316 -21.35 -14.10 3.25
CA VAL A 316 -20.14 -14.34 4.05
C VAL A 316 -20.16 -15.75 4.64
N PRO A 317 -19.38 -16.68 4.08
CA PRO A 317 -19.30 -18.03 4.60
C PRO A 317 -18.68 -18.07 6.00
N GLN A 318 -19.11 -19.04 6.79
CA GLN A 318 -18.61 -19.31 8.13
C GLN A 318 -17.10 -19.59 8.15
N GLY A 319 -16.40 -19.07 9.18
CA GLY A 319 -15.00 -19.37 9.43
C GLY A 319 -14.05 -18.83 8.36
N THR A 320 -14.38 -17.70 7.73
CA THR A 320 -13.58 -17.11 6.65
C THR A 320 -12.74 -15.91 7.12
N VAL A 321 -11.80 -15.48 6.29
CA VAL A 321 -11.15 -14.19 6.46
C VAL A 321 -11.50 -13.29 5.29
N LEU A 322 -11.59 -11.98 5.54
CA LEU A 322 -11.96 -11.03 4.50
C LEU A 322 -10.75 -10.67 3.63
N VAL A 323 -10.99 -10.40 2.36
CA VAL A 323 -10.01 -9.93 1.39
C VAL A 323 -10.67 -8.99 0.40
N SER A 324 -10.00 -7.91 0.04
CA SER A 324 -10.45 -7.00 -1.01
C SER A 324 -9.48 -6.98 -2.19
N PRO A 325 -9.96 -6.63 -3.40
CA PRO A 325 -9.08 -6.33 -4.53
C PRO A 325 -8.09 -5.19 -4.27
N SER A 326 -8.38 -4.30 -3.31
CA SER A 326 -7.51 -3.19 -2.88
C SER A 326 -6.23 -3.70 -2.23
N THR A 327 -6.33 -4.73 -1.38
CA THR A 327 -5.17 -5.29 -0.67
C THR A 327 -4.59 -6.52 -1.35
N LYS A 328 -5.44 -7.36 -1.98
CA LYS A 328 -5.10 -8.71 -2.49
C LYS A 328 -4.37 -9.58 -1.44
N ARG A 329 -4.67 -9.35 -0.15
CA ARG A 329 -4.10 -10.09 0.97
C ARG A 329 -5.24 -10.67 1.81
N PRO A 330 -5.36 -12.01 1.87
CA PRO A 330 -6.28 -12.66 2.81
C PRO A 330 -6.08 -12.15 4.23
N GLY A 331 -7.17 -11.80 4.89
CA GLY A 331 -7.18 -11.24 6.24
C GLY A 331 -6.90 -9.74 6.32
N VAL A 332 -6.87 -9.00 5.20
CA VAL A 332 -6.63 -7.55 5.19
C VAL A 332 -7.62 -6.86 4.27
N ILE A 333 -8.31 -5.85 4.77
CA ILE A 333 -9.11 -4.92 3.97
C ILE A 333 -8.78 -3.48 4.38
N MET A 334 -9.14 -2.51 3.54
CA MET A 334 -8.98 -1.09 3.87
C MET A 334 -10.28 -0.52 4.43
N ASN A 335 -10.22 0.51 5.28
CA ASN A 335 -11.41 1.25 5.70
C ASN A 335 -12.23 1.82 4.53
N THR A 336 -11.57 2.17 3.42
CA THR A 336 -12.20 2.60 2.16
C THR A 336 -13.00 1.50 1.48
N ASP A 337 -12.74 0.23 1.77
CA ASP A 337 -13.43 -0.93 1.16
C ASP A 337 -14.83 -1.15 1.76
N ILE A 338 -15.11 -0.58 2.94
CA ILE A 338 -16.37 -0.80 3.65
C ILE A 338 -17.56 -0.22 2.87
N ALA A 339 -17.51 1.04 2.43
CA ALA A 339 -18.60 1.64 1.65
C ALA A 339 -18.93 0.86 0.36
N PRO A 340 -17.95 0.52 -0.50
CA PRO A 340 -18.17 -0.38 -1.63
C PRO A 340 -18.79 -1.72 -1.26
N THR A 341 -18.42 -2.31 -0.12
CA THR A 341 -19.00 -3.57 0.37
C THR A 341 -20.48 -3.41 0.71
N VAL A 342 -20.87 -2.28 1.33
CA VAL A 342 -22.28 -1.96 1.60
C VAL A 342 -23.05 -1.75 0.30
N LEU A 343 -22.50 -1.04 -0.68
CA LEU A 343 -23.13 -0.84 -1.99
C LEU A 343 -23.32 -2.17 -2.74
N GLU A 344 -22.31 -3.04 -2.76
CA GLU A 344 -22.39 -4.35 -3.41
C GLU A 344 -23.45 -5.24 -2.76
N PHE A 345 -23.60 -5.19 -1.43
CA PHE A 345 -24.67 -5.91 -0.73
C PHE A 345 -26.05 -5.52 -1.29
N PHE A 346 -26.30 -4.23 -1.54
CA PHE A 346 -27.56 -3.76 -2.14
C PHE A 346 -27.63 -3.92 -3.68
N GLY A 347 -26.58 -4.46 -4.31
CA GLY A 347 -26.49 -4.61 -5.76
C GLY A 347 -26.29 -3.28 -6.50
N LEU A 348 -25.81 -2.25 -5.80
CA LEU A 348 -25.52 -0.93 -6.37
C LEU A 348 -24.12 -0.91 -7.00
N ARG A 349 -23.96 -0.07 -8.03
CA ARG A 349 -22.64 0.15 -8.65
C ARG A 349 -21.79 1.01 -7.73
N VAL A 350 -20.51 0.69 -7.63
CA VAL A 350 -19.54 1.49 -6.87
C VAL A 350 -19.14 2.72 -7.71
N PRO A 351 -19.38 3.96 -7.24
CA PRO A 351 -19.07 5.17 -8.00
C PRO A 351 -17.56 5.38 -8.13
N GLU A 352 -17.14 6.14 -9.15
CA GLU A 352 -15.73 6.34 -9.47
C GLU A 352 -14.95 7.13 -8.41
N CYS A 353 -15.64 7.93 -7.60
CA CYS A 353 -15.03 8.67 -6.49
C CYS A 353 -14.54 7.76 -5.36
N MET A 354 -14.99 6.51 -5.30
CA MET A 354 -14.53 5.54 -4.30
C MET A 354 -13.26 4.82 -4.78
N SER A 355 -12.20 4.91 -3.97
CA SER A 355 -10.96 4.18 -4.23
C SER A 355 -11.01 2.74 -3.72
N GLY A 356 -11.85 2.46 -2.73
CA GLY A 356 -12.03 1.12 -2.17
C GLY A 356 -12.73 0.16 -3.12
N ARG A 357 -12.66 -1.13 -2.79
CA ARG A 357 -13.30 -2.23 -3.53
C ARG A 357 -14.02 -3.15 -2.57
N PRO A 358 -15.17 -3.72 -2.97
CA PRO A 358 -15.94 -4.58 -2.08
C PRO A 358 -15.12 -5.75 -1.53
N ALA A 359 -15.30 -6.04 -0.25
CA ALA A 359 -14.64 -7.13 0.43
C ALA A 359 -15.36 -8.45 0.14
N THR A 360 -14.57 -9.49 -0.09
CA THR A 360 -15.02 -10.87 -0.27
C THR A 360 -14.44 -11.75 0.82
N ALA A 361 -14.97 -12.96 0.95
CA ALA A 361 -14.57 -13.91 1.97
C ALA A 361 -13.78 -15.08 1.35
N VAL A 362 -12.66 -15.43 1.97
CA VAL A 362 -11.85 -16.60 1.59
C VAL A 362 -11.63 -17.48 2.81
N ARG A 363 -11.55 -18.79 2.59
CA ARG A 363 -11.27 -19.72 3.69
C ARG A 363 -9.85 -19.52 4.21
N ALA A 364 -9.71 -19.45 5.53
CA ALA A 364 -8.46 -19.59 6.25
C ALA A 364 -8.61 -20.74 7.25
N GLY A 365 -7.52 -21.12 7.92
CA GLY A 365 -7.58 -22.03 9.07
C GLY A 365 -8.23 -21.34 10.28
N ASP A 366 -7.64 -21.50 11.45
CA ASP A 366 -8.08 -20.73 12.60
C ASP A 366 -7.93 -19.22 12.34
N GLN A 367 -9.04 -18.48 12.46
CA GLN A 367 -9.15 -17.09 12.02
C GLN A 367 -8.26 -16.17 12.86
N LEU A 368 -8.29 -16.30 14.18
CA LEU A 368 -7.54 -15.43 15.08
C LEU A 368 -6.03 -15.65 14.98
N SER A 369 -5.57 -16.91 15.06
CA SER A 369 -4.14 -17.20 14.92
C SER A 369 -3.57 -16.79 13.57
N PHE A 370 -4.35 -16.92 12.49
CA PHE A 370 -3.97 -16.44 11.16
C PHE A 370 -3.77 -14.91 11.14
N LEU A 371 -4.72 -14.16 11.73
CA LEU A 371 -4.63 -12.69 11.78
C LEU A 371 -3.55 -12.21 12.75
N ASP A 372 -3.34 -12.89 13.88
CA ASP A 372 -2.28 -12.57 14.84
C ASP A 372 -0.90 -12.77 14.19
N ASP A 373 -0.67 -13.90 13.53
CA ASP A 373 0.59 -14.16 12.80
C ASP A 373 0.82 -13.11 11.69
N LEU A 374 -0.24 -12.74 10.97
CA LEU A 374 -0.17 -11.70 9.95
C LEU A 374 0.14 -10.32 10.53
N ARG A 375 -0.49 -9.97 11.66
CA ARG A 375 -0.28 -8.71 12.40
C ARG A 375 1.15 -8.64 12.91
N GLU A 376 1.61 -9.64 13.65
CA GLU A 376 2.95 -9.67 14.26
C GLU A 376 4.05 -9.54 13.20
N LYS A 377 3.97 -10.32 12.12
CA LYS A 377 4.94 -10.23 11.01
C LYS A 377 4.94 -8.87 10.36
N SER A 378 3.76 -8.30 10.13
CA SER A 378 3.61 -7.01 9.48
C SER A 378 4.09 -5.85 10.36
N LEU A 379 3.81 -5.93 11.66
CA LEU A 379 4.26 -4.97 12.67
C LEU A 379 5.79 -4.99 12.80
N PHE A 380 6.38 -6.19 12.84
CA PHE A 380 7.83 -6.35 12.81
C PHE A 380 8.43 -5.69 11.57
N VAL A 381 7.90 -6.01 10.38
CA VAL A 381 8.39 -5.42 9.13
C VAL A 381 8.26 -3.90 9.15
N HIS A 382 7.14 -3.35 9.60
CA HIS A 382 6.90 -1.91 9.68
C HIS A 382 7.95 -1.21 10.56
N ASN A 383 8.08 -1.66 11.81
CA ASN A 383 8.94 -1.03 12.81
C ASN A 383 10.44 -1.22 12.50
N PHE A 384 10.82 -2.37 11.96
CA PHE A 384 12.22 -2.71 11.71
C PHE A 384 12.73 -2.25 10.33
N ARG A 385 11.83 -1.90 9.40
CA ARG A 385 12.19 -1.45 8.05
C ARG A 385 13.06 -0.20 8.07
N VAL A 386 12.62 0.87 8.73
CA VAL A 386 13.32 2.16 8.70
C VAL A 386 14.73 2.06 9.33
N PRO A 387 14.91 1.47 10.53
CA PRO A 387 16.24 1.32 11.13
C PRO A 387 17.18 0.47 10.28
N VAL A 388 16.73 -0.69 9.79
CA VAL A 388 17.58 -1.62 9.01
C VAL A 388 17.97 -1.00 7.67
N ILE A 389 17.04 -0.37 6.96
CA ILE A 389 17.34 0.35 5.72
C ILE A 389 18.33 1.49 6.00
N LYS A 390 18.13 2.28 7.06
CA LYS A 390 19.05 3.37 7.42
C LYS A 390 20.47 2.86 7.69
N ILE A 391 20.62 1.75 8.42
CA ILE A 391 21.93 1.11 8.67
C ILE A 391 22.54 0.64 7.36
N TYR A 392 21.79 -0.08 6.54
CA TYR A 392 22.25 -0.59 5.24
C TYR A 392 22.71 0.52 4.30
N LEU A 393 21.93 1.60 4.18
CA LEU A 393 22.28 2.73 3.32
C LEU A 393 23.49 3.51 3.86
N SER A 394 23.59 3.70 5.18
CA SER A 394 24.76 4.35 5.79
C SER A 394 26.03 3.51 5.59
N TYR A 395 25.92 2.19 5.77
CA TYR A 395 26.98 1.25 5.45
C TYR A 395 27.40 1.32 3.97
N THR A 396 26.42 1.37 3.06
CA THR A 396 26.68 1.49 1.62
C THR A 396 27.42 2.78 1.28
N ILE A 397 27.02 3.92 1.85
CA ILE A 397 27.71 5.21 1.66
C ILE A 397 29.14 5.12 2.18
N ALA A 398 29.36 4.58 3.38
CA ALA A 398 30.69 4.48 3.97
C ALA A 398 31.64 3.62 3.11
N VAL A 399 31.15 2.47 2.62
CA VAL A 399 31.93 1.54 1.79
C VAL A 399 32.24 2.15 0.41
N ILE A 400 31.25 2.74 -0.26
CA ILE A 400 31.45 3.41 -1.57
C ILE A 400 32.42 4.59 -1.43
N THR A 401 32.21 5.45 -0.43
CA THR A 401 33.04 6.64 -0.21
C THR A 401 34.48 6.23 0.12
N GLY A 402 34.66 5.27 1.01
CA GLY A 402 35.99 4.72 1.32
C GLY A 402 36.68 4.16 0.07
N ALA A 403 35.98 3.37 -0.74
CA ALA A 403 36.53 2.82 -1.97
C ALA A 403 36.97 3.91 -2.97
N VAL A 404 36.14 4.94 -3.17
CA VAL A 404 36.49 6.08 -4.03
C VAL A 404 37.72 6.81 -3.49
N LEU A 405 37.76 7.13 -2.19
CA LEU A 405 38.89 7.83 -1.56
C LEU A 405 40.20 7.05 -1.71
N PHE A 406 40.18 5.73 -1.49
CA PHE A 406 41.38 4.91 -1.65
C PHE A 406 41.85 4.80 -3.10
N ILE A 407 40.92 4.69 -4.07
CA ILE A 407 41.25 4.72 -5.51
C ILE A 407 41.90 6.07 -5.87
N LEU A 408 41.37 7.19 -5.35
CA LEU A 408 41.93 8.52 -5.60
C LEU A 408 43.31 8.71 -4.95
N ALA A 409 43.48 8.23 -3.72
CA ALA A 409 44.75 8.29 -2.99
C ALA A 409 45.81 7.32 -3.54
N ARG A 410 45.44 6.42 -4.45
CA ARG A 410 46.28 5.32 -4.97
C ARG A 410 46.84 4.40 -3.87
N GLU A 411 46.13 4.34 -2.75
CA GLU A 411 46.48 3.53 -1.58
C GLU A 411 46.03 2.08 -1.77
N LYS A 412 46.94 1.12 -1.55
CA LYS A 412 46.68 -0.31 -1.83
C LYS A 412 46.71 -1.20 -0.59
N GLU A 413 47.56 -0.87 0.37
CA GLU A 413 47.77 -1.66 1.59
C GLU A 413 46.58 -1.56 2.54
N LEU A 414 46.09 -0.34 2.78
CA LEU A 414 45.01 -0.10 3.74
C LEU A 414 43.66 -0.70 3.29
N PRO A 415 43.20 -0.60 2.03
CA PRO A 415 41.99 -1.28 1.56
C PRO A 415 42.05 -2.80 1.68
N ARG A 416 43.25 -3.39 1.49
CA ARG A 416 43.48 -4.84 1.66
C ARG A 416 43.36 -5.24 3.13
N ARG A 417 44.00 -4.49 4.04
CA ARG A 417 43.89 -4.70 5.49
C ARG A 417 42.45 -4.59 6.00
N LEU A 418 41.71 -3.59 5.50
CA LEU A 418 40.30 -3.37 5.85
C LEU A 418 39.32 -4.32 5.13
N ARG A 419 39.81 -5.23 4.27
CA ARG A 419 38.98 -6.16 3.49
C ARG A 419 37.86 -5.45 2.70
N LEU A 420 38.17 -4.30 2.09
CA LEU A 420 37.19 -3.45 1.43
C LEU A 420 36.52 -4.11 0.21
N ALA A 421 37.25 -4.96 -0.51
CA ALA A 421 36.72 -5.69 -1.66
C ALA A 421 35.55 -6.63 -1.27
N PRO A 422 35.68 -7.54 -0.28
CA PRO A 422 34.53 -8.26 0.27
C PRO A 422 33.38 -7.37 0.76
N LEU A 423 33.68 -6.21 1.36
CA LEU A 423 32.64 -5.28 1.85
C LEU A 423 31.82 -4.67 0.70
N LEU A 424 32.46 -4.34 -0.43
CA LEU A 424 31.74 -3.89 -1.64
C LEU A 424 30.83 -4.98 -2.20
N LEU A 425 31.27 -6.24 -2.14
CA LEU A 425 30.44 -7.37 -2.56
C LEU A 425 29.25 -7.58 -1.61
N SER A 426 29.44 -7.45 -0.30
CA SER A 426 28.34 -7.61 0.65
C SER A 426 27.24 -6.57 0.47
N VAL A 427 27.57 -5.34 0.03
CA VAL A 427 26.55 -4.33 -0.33
C VAL A 427 25.60 -4.86 -1.42
N MET A 428 26.14 -5.48 -2.47
CA MET A 428 25.34 -6.05 -3.57
C MET A 428 24.53 -7.29 -3.13
N VAL A 429 25.00 -8.00 -2.11
CA VAL A 429 24.37 -9.22 -1.56
C VAL A 429 23.14 -8.92 -0.71
N VAL A 430 23.08 -7.77 -0.02
CA VAL A 430 22.00 -7.45 0.94
C VAL A 430 20.60 -7.63 0.36
N PRO A 431 20.24 -7.14 -0.86
CA PRO A 431 18.89 -7.30 -1.38
C PRO A 431 18.42 -8.75 -1.48
N LEU A 432 19.31 -9.67 -1.87
CA LEU A 432 19.04 -11.11 -1.92
C LEU A 432 18.91 -11.69 -0.51
N ALA A 433 19.80 -11.32 0.41
CA ALA A 433 19.75 -11.79 1.79
C ALA A 433 18.43 -11.37 2.47
N VAL A 434 18.03 -10.11 2.34
CA VAL A 434 16.76 -9.60 2.88
C VAL A 434 15.54 -10.27 2.23
N LEU A 435 15.61 -10.64 0.95
CA LEU A 435 14.54 -11.38 0.27
C LEU A 435 14.38 -12.80 0.81
N LEU A 436 15.47 -13.44 1.22
CA LEU A 436 15.47 -14.81 1.76
C LEU A 436 15.08 -14.87 3.24
N MET A 437 15.25 -13.77 4.00
CA MET A 437 14.96 -13.73 5.44
C MET A 437 13.57 -14.23 5.83
N PRO A 438 12.47 -13.87 5.14
CA PRO A 438 11.14 -14.38 5.46
C PRO A 438 11.02 -15.90 5.40
N GLY A 439 11.83 -16.57 4.56
CA GLY A 439 11.86 -18.02 4.46
C GLY A 439 12.42 -18.73 5.71
N LEU A 440 13.15 -18.00 6.57
CA LEU A 440 13.64 -18.52 7.85
C LEU A 440 12.59 -18.47 8.97
N GLY A 441 11.47 -17.76 8.76
CA GLY A 441 10.40 -17.64 9.76
C GLY A 441 10.77 -16.84 11.01
N VAL A 442 11.88 -16.09 10.98
CA VAL A 442 12.37 -15.33 12.12
C VAL A 442 11.86 -13.89 12.04
N PHE A 443 10.97 -13.48 12.96
CA PHE A 443 10.41 -12.12 13.04
C PHE A 443 10.61 -11.49 14.42
N LYS A 444 11.83 -11.64 14.96
CA LYS A 444 12.24 -11.01 16.23
C LYS A 444 13.55 -10.24 16.03
N PRO A 445 13.75 -9.06 16.67
CA PRO A 445 14.86 -8.15 16.38
C PRO A 445 16.25 -8.80 16.37
N PHE A 446 16.67 -9.41 17.48
CA PHE A 446 17.99 -10.00 17.63
C PHE A 446 18.24 -11.18 16.67
N PRO A 447 17.40 -12.24 16.64
CA PRO A 447 17.64 -13.36 15.73
C PRO A 447 17.49 -12.97 14.26
N TYR A 448 16.67 -11.95 13.93
CA TYR A 448 16.59 -11.42 12.57
C TYR A 448 17.93 -10.79 12.14
N ILE A 449 18.51 -9.93 12.98
CA ILE A 449 19.81 -9.29 12.67
C ILE A 449 20.93 -10.33 12.60
N ALA A 450 20.96 -11.27 13.54
CA ALA A 450 21.96 -12.34 13.52
C ALA A 450 21.82 -13.22 12.26
N GLY A 451 20.60 -13.65 11.93
CA GLY A 451 20.30 -14.42 10.73
C GLY A 451 20.66 -13.67 9.44
N LEU A 452 20.30 -12.38 9.35
CA LEU A 452 20.63 -11.53 8.22
C LEU A 452 22.16 -11.36 8.07
N SER A 453 22.87 -11.15 9.18
CA SER A 453 24.32 -10.98 9.18
C SER A 453 25.05 -12.26 8.73
N VAL A 454 24.63 -13.42 9.24
CA VAL A 454 25.14 -14.73 8.81
C VAL A 454 24.85 -14.96 7.34
N LEU A 455 23.63 -14.68 6.88
CA LEU A 455 23.24 -14.88 5.50
C LEU A 455 24.03 -13.98 4.53
N VAL A 456 24.21 -12.69 4.88
CA VAL A 456 25.05 -11.76 4.11
C VAL A 456 26.50 -12.26 4.07
N ALA A 457 27.07 -12.69 5.20
CA ALA A 457 28.43 -13.21 5.26
C ALA A 457 28.61 -14.48 4.40
N THR A 458 27.68 -15.43 4.49
CA THR A 458 27.70 -16.69 3.72
C THR A 458 27.57 -16.43 2.22
N LEU A 459 26.60 -15.63 1.79
CA LEU A 459 26.43 -15.27 0.38
C LEU A 459 27.63 -14.49 -0.18
N THR A 460 28.22 -13.61 0.63
CA THR A 460 29.45 -12.90 0.26
C THR A 460 30.63 -13.86 0.12
N LEU A 461 30.78 -14.84 1.01
CA LEU A 461 31.83 -15.85 0.92
C LEU A 461 31.66 -16.73 -0.33
N ILE A 462 30.42 -17.13 -0.64
CA ILE A 462 30.08 -17.86 -1.87
C ILE A 462 30.50 -17.03 -3.08
N MET A 463 30.11 -15.75 -3.11
CA MET A 463 30.45 -14.83 -4.20
C MET A 463 31.97 -14.69 -4.38
N VAL A 464 32.73 -14.48 -3.30
CA VAL A 464 34.19 -14.42 -3.33
C VAL A 464 34.78 -15.73 -3.85
N ARG A 465 34.22 -16.88 -3.48
CA ARG A 465 34.70 -18.19 -3.91
C ARG A 465 34.47 -18.44 -5.40
N PHE A 466 33.30 -18.08 -5.93
CA PHE A 466 33.03 -18.12 -7.38
C PHE A 466 33.95 -17.16 -8.15
N GLU A 467 34.12 -15.94 -7.66
CA GLU A 467 34.96 -14.92 -8.29
C GLU A 467 36.46 -15.28 -8.29
N ARG A 468 36.90 -16.07 -7.30
CA ARG A 468 38.26 -16.66 -7.27
C ARG A 468 38.43 -17.77 -8.29
N LYS A 469 37.40 -18.57 -8.56
CA LYS A 469 37.46 -19.67 -9.54
C LYS A 469 37.39 -19.16 -10.98
N GLN A 470 36.50 -18.21 -11.24
CA GLN A 470 36.30 -17.63 -12.56
C GLN A 470 35.88 -16.16 -12.42
N PRO A 471 36.64 -15.21 -12.99
CA PRO A 471 36.27 -13.80 -12.99
C PRO A 471 34.86 -13.60 -13.55
N PHE A 472 34.08 -12.74 -12.89
CA PHE A 472 32.69 -12.39 -13.17
C PHE A 472 31.63 -13.46 -12.89
N ALA A 473 32.02 -14.72 -12.60
CA ALA A 473 31.06 -15.77 -12.29
C ALA A 473 30.26 -15.48 -11.01
N GLY A 474 30.89 -14.83 -10.01
CA GLY A 474 30.21 -14.45 -8.77
C GLY A 474 29.10 -13.42 -9.02
N PHE A 475 29.36 -12.43 -9.89
CA PHE A 475 28.36 -11.42 -10.27
C PHE A 475 27.20 -12.01 -11.06
N ILE A 476 27.47 -12.97 -11.96
CA ILE A 476 26.43 -13.67 -12.73
C ILE A 476 25.55 -14.48 -11.78
N PHE A 477 26.15 -15.26 -10.88
CA PHE A 477 25.43 -16.04 -9.89
C PHE A 477 24.50 -15.16 -9.04
N LEU A 478 25.03 -14.08 -8.45
CA LEU A 478 24.24 -13.20 -7.58
C LEU A 478 23.11 -12.51 -8.34
N SER A 479 23.39 -12.03 -9.56
CA SER A 479 22.39 -11.38 -10.40
C SER A 479 21.28 -12.33 -10.82
N ALA A 480 21.64 -13.54 -11.25
CA ALA A 480 20.70 -14.58 -11.65
C ALA A 480 19.88 -15.10 -10.46
N ALA A 481 20.51 -15.29 -9.29
CA ALA A 481 19.81 -15.70 -8.06
C ALA A 481 18.83 -14.63 -7.59
N THR A 482 19.24 -13.35 -7.60
CA THR A 482 18.38 -12.23 -7.19
C THR A 482 17.21 -12.07 -8.15
N ALA A 483 17.47 -11.97 -9.46
CA ALA A 483 16.40 -11.81 -10.46
C ALA A 483 15.49 -13.04 -10.48
N GLY A 484 16.07 -14.25 -10.49
CA GLY A 484 15.33 -15.51 -10.50
C GLY A 484 14.43 -15.67 -9.29
N LEU A 485 14.91 -15.34 -8.09
CA LEU A 485 14.10 -15.45 -6.87
C LEU A 485 12.99 -14.40 -6.82
N ILE A 486 13.23 -13.15 -7.25
CA ILE A 486 12.18 -12.13 -7.34
C ILE A 486 11.08 -12.58 -8.31
N LEU A 487 11.47 -13.07 -9.49
CA LEU A 487 10.52 -13.52 -10.51
C LEU A 487 9.75 -14.76 -10.04
N ALA A 488 10.44 -15.77 -9.51
CA ALA A 488 9.83 -17.00 -9.00
C ALA A 488 8.87 -16.72 -7.82
N ASP A 489 9.25 -15.84 -6.89
CA ASP A 489 8.37 -15.45 -5.79
C ASP A 489 7.14 -14.70 -6.32
N ALA A 490 7.30 -13.80 -7.29
CA ALA A 490 6.17 -13.11 -7.92
C ALA A 490 5.19 -14.10 -8.58
N PHE A 491 5.68 -15.14 -9.25
CA PHE A 491 4.84 -16.20 -9.85
C PHE A 491 4.18 -17.12 -8.82
N THR A 492 4.72 -17.24 -7.60
CA THR A 492 4.21 -18.14 -6.54
C THR A 492 3.37 -17.43 -5.47
N GLY A 493 2.92 -16.20 -5.74
CA GLY A 493 2.03 -15.43 -4.86
C GLY A 493 2.73 -14.41 -3.95
N ALA A 494 4.02 -14.14 -4.23
CA ALA A 494 4.85 -13.12 -3.60
C ALA A 494 5.06 -13.32 -2.08
N ARG A 495 5.28 -14.56 -1.62
CA ARG A 495 5.36 -14.89 -0.19
C ARG A 495 6.54 -14.21 0.47
N LEU A 496 7.71 -14.21 -0.19
CA LEU A 496 8.93 -13.59 0.32
C LEU A 496 8.87 -12.07 0.20
N LEU A 497 8.46 -11.55 -0.95
CA LEU A 497 8.31 -10.12 -1.18
C LEU A 497 7.36 -9.51 -0.15
N LYS A 498 6.22 -10.16 0.14
CA LYS A 498 5.17 -9.68 1.08
C LYS A 498 5.65 -9.43 2.51
N ALA A 499 6.74 -10.08 2.91
CA ALA A 499 7.32 -10.01 4.24
C ALA A 499 8.76 -9.45 4.25
N SER A 500 9.28 -9.02 3.10
CA SER A 500 10.62 -8.45 2.99
C SER A 500 10.64 -6.97 3.42
N LEU A 501 11.67 -6.59 4.19
CA LEU A 501 11.90 -5.21 4.62
C LEU A 501 12.10 -4.23 3.45
N LEU A 502 12.54 -4.71 2.29
CA LEU A 502 12.76 -3.89 1.09
C LEU A 502 11.52 -3.86 0.18
N SER A 503 10.33 -4.24 0.65
CA SER A 503 9.14 -4.25 -0.21
C SER A 503 7.94 -3.53 0.42
N TYR A 504 7.03 -4.27 1.06
CA TYR A 504 5.72 -3.76 1.44
C TYR A 504 5.69 -3.17 2.83
N ASP A 505 4.71 -2.32 3.06
CA ASP A 505 4.33 -1.84 4.39
C ASP A 505 2.81 -1.92 4.50
N LEU A 506 2.34 -2.98 5.15
CA LEU A 506 0.92 -3.24 5.37
C LEU A 506 0.33 -2.23 6.36
N MET A 507 1.08 -1.86 7.41
CA MET A 507 0.60 -0.90 8.42
C MET A 507 0.42 0.48 7.80
N GLY A 508 1.44 0.94 7.08
CA GLY A 508 1.41 2.24 6.40
C GLY A 508 0.43 2.35 5.24
N GLY A 509 -0.09 1.23 4.71
CA GLY A 509 -0.98 1.22 3.55
C GLY A 509 -0.30 1.66 2.25
N ALA A 510 1.03 1.76 2.22
CA ALA A 510 1.77 2.27 1.07
C ALA A 510 1.76 1.32 -0.14
N ARG A 511 1.76 0.00 0.11
CA ARG A 511 1.63 -1.04 -0.91
C ARG A 511 1.30 -2.39 -0.27
N PHE A 512 0.33 -3.13 -0.81
CA PHE A 512 -0.06 -4.46 -0.31
C PHE A 512 0.37 -5.63 -1.21
N TYR A 513 0.53 -5.40 -2.52
CA TYR A 513 0.90 -6.40 -3.53
C TYR A 513 1.70 -5.79 -4.70
N GLY A 514 2.32 -6.64 -5.53
CA GLY A 514 3.20 -6.22 -6.63
C GLY A 514 4.65 -5.90 -6.24
N ILE A 515 5.58 -5.93 -7.20
CA ILE A 515 7.01 -5.69 -6.93
C ILE A 515 7.21 -4.22 -6.52
N GLY A 516 7.67 -4.01 -5.28
CA GLY A 516 8.01 -2.69 -4.75
C GLY A 516 9.11 -1.98 -5.52
N ASN A 517 9.20 -0.65 -5.38
CA ASN A 517 10.11 0.17 -6.19
C ASN A 517 11.59 -0.12 -5.89
N GLU A 518 11.90 -0.54 -4.68
CA GLU A 518 13.21 -1.01 -4.26
C GLU A 518 13.64 -2.23 -5.07
N TYR A 519 12.85 -3.32 -5.03
CA TYR A 519 13.15 -4.55 -5.76
C TYR A 519 12.99 -4.42 -7.27
N MET A 520 12.16 -3.50 -7.76
CA MET A 520 12.07 -3.16 -9.17
C MET A 520 13.41 -2.59 -9.69
N GLY A 521 14.01 -1.64 -8.95
CA GLY A 521 15.35 -1.13 -9.27
C GLY A 521 16.43 -2.22 -9.23
N VAL A 522 16.38 -3.10 -8.22
CA VAL A 522 17.30 -4.24 -8.10
C VAL A 522 17.13 -5.24 -9.26
N LEU A 523 15.89 -5.61 -9.59
CA LEU A 523 15.59 -6.60 -10.64
C LEU A 523 16.12 -6.14 -12.01
N ILE A 524 15.79 -4.91 -12.41
CA ILE A 524 16.21 -4.37 -13.72
C ILE A 524 17.74 -4.28 -13.79
N SER A 525 18.38 -3.73 -12.75
CA SER A 525 19.85 -3.67 -12.69
C SER A 525 20.51 -5.04 -12.64
N ALA A 526 19.91 -6.03 -11.96
CA ALA A 526 20.44 -7.39 -11.89
C ALA A 526 20.42 -8.08 -13.25
N VAL A 527 19.32 -7.96 -14.00
CA VAL A 527 19.22 -8.53 -15.34
C VAL A 527 20.24 -7.87 -16.29
N ILE A 528 20.38 -6.54 -16.26
CA ILE A 528 21.34 -5.81 -17.10
C ILE A 528 22.78 -6.15 -16.73
N PHE A 529 23.13 -6.03 -15.45
CA PHE A 529 24.50 -6.21 -14.99
C PHE A 529 24.95 -7.67 -15.08
N GLY A 530 24.10 -8.62 -14.66
CA GLY A 530 24.34 -10.05 -14.83
C GLY A 530 24.48 -10.44 -16.30
N GLY A 531 23.65 -9.87 -17.17
CA GLY A 531 23.78 -10.01 -18.62
C GLY A 531 25.13 -9.49 -19.12
N ALA A 532 25.55 -8.29 -18.72
CA ALA A 532 26.85 -7.71 -19.09
C ALA A 532 28.04 -8.58 -18.66
N CYS A 533 28.00 -9.16 -17.46
CA CYS A 533 29.00 -10.13 -17.00
C CYS A 533 28.97 -11.41 -17.86
N ALA A 534 27.78 -11.95 -18.16
CA ALA A 534 27.62 -13.14 -19.00
C ALA A 534 28.15 -12.91 -20.43
N PHE A 535 27.92 -11.74 -21.02
CA PHE A 535 28.51 -11.35 -22.31
C PHE A 535 30.03 -11.28 -22.28
N THR A 536 30.61 -10.84 -21.15
CA THR A 536 32.06 -10.77 -20.98
C THR A 536 32.70 -12.16 -21.00
N ILE A 537 32.04 -13.18 -20.43
CA ILE A 537 32.55 -14.56 -20.39
C ILE A 537 32.21 -15.35 -21.66
N TRP A 538 30.95 -15.34 -22.08
CA TRP A 538 30.42 -16.24 -23.11
C TRP A 538 30.13 -15.56 -24.45
N GLY A 539 30.45 -14.26 -24.57
CA GLY A 539 30.24 -13.48 -25.78
C GLY A 539 28.76 -13.39 -26.17
N ARG A 540 28.48 -13.29 -27.48
CA ARG A 540 27.13 -13.07 -27.99
C ARG A 540 26.20 -14.28 -27.91
N ARG A 541 26.70 -15.46 -27.54
CA ARG A 541 25.91 -16.70 -27.46
C ARG A 541 24.79 -16.63 -26.41
N VAL A 542 25.00 -15.85 -25.35
CA VAL A 542 23.99 -15.67 -24.28
C VAL A 542 22.94 -14.62 -24.60
N PHE A 543 23.07 -13.89 -25.72
CA PHE A 543 22.15 -12.79 -26.04
C PHE A 543 20.67 -13.21 -26.08
N PRO A 544 20.28 -14.35 -26.71
CA PRO A 544 18.88 -14.78 -26.69
C PRO A 544 18.36 -15.04 -25.28
N GLY A 545 19.16 -15.65 -24.41
CA GLY A 545 18.79 -15.92 -23.01
C GLY A 545 18.64 -14.65 -22.18
N VAL A 546 19.53 -13.67 -22.37
CA VAL A 546 19.43 -12.36 -21.69
C VAL A 546 18.19 -11.60 -22.17
N LEU A 547 17.90 -11.59 -23.48
CA LEU A 547 16.69 -10.96 -24.02
C LEU A 547 15.42 -11.63 -23.51
N LEU A 548 15.40 -12.97 -23.42
CA LEU A 548 14.28 -13.71 -22.85
C LEU A 548 14.05 -13.31 -21.39
N LEU A 549 15.11 -13.24 -20.58
CA LEU A 549 15.02 -12.84 -19.18
C LEU A 549 14.53 -11.38 -19.03
N MET A 550 15.01 -10.46 -19.88
CA MET A 550 14.50 -9.08 -19.94
C MET A 550 13.00 -9.06 -20.26
N GLY A 551 12.56 -9.83 -21.26
CA GLY A 551 11.16 -9.95 -21.64
C GLY A 551 10.28 -10.49 -20.50
N ILE A 552 10.73 -11.56 -19.82
CA ILE A 552 10.04 -12.12 -18.64
C ILE A 552 9.95 -11.06 -17.54
N ALA A 553 11.06 -10.39 -17.21
CA ALA A 553 11.07 -9.37 -16.16
C ALA A 553 10.12 -8.20 -16.47
N THR A 554 10.11 -7.71 -17.72
CA THR A 554 9.18 -6.67 -18.18
C THR A 554 7.73 -7.12 -18.09
N ALA A 555 7.41 -8.34 -18.56
CA ALA A 555 6.07 -8.89 -18.49
C ALA A 555 5.60 -9.07 -17.04
N THR A 556 6.44 -9.59 -16.15
CA THR A 556 6.13 -9.76 -14.73
C THR A 556 5.88 -8.41 -14.06
N LEU A 557 6.70 -7.38 -14.32
CA LEU A 557 6.50 -6.03 -13.77
C LEU A 557 5.17 -5.41 -14.18
N GLY A 558 4.75 -5.60 -15.44
CA GLY A 558 3.51 -5.04 -15.96
C GLY A 558 2.23 -5.82 -15.59
N ALA A 559 2.34 -7.14 -15.39
CA ALA A 559 1.17 -8.00 -15.21
C ALA A 559 0.40 -7.70 -13.90
N PRO A 560 -0.93 -7.45 -13.95
CA PRO A 560 -1.75 -7.11 -12.77
C PRO A 560 -1.82 -8.21 -11.69
N GLY A 561 -1.63 -9.48 -12.08
CA GLY A 561 -1.61 -10.63 -11.18
C GLY A 561 -0.25 -10.90 -10.53
N PHE A 562 0.83 -10.29 -11.03
CA PHE A 562 2.19 -10.53 -10.56
C PHE A 562 2.81 -9.23 -10.01
N GLY A 563 3.58 -8.51 -10.83
CA GLY A 563 4.36 -7.36 -10.39
C GLY A 563 3.57 -6.08 -10.21
N ALA A 564 2.46 -5.87 -10.94
CA ALA A 564 1.57 -4.72 -10.82
C ALA A 564 2.28 -3.36 -10.59
N ASN A 565 3.39 -3.12 -11.30
CA ASN A 565 4.21 -1.93 -11.18
C ASN A 565 4.35 -1.26 -12.55
N PHE A 566 3.41 -0.37 -12.86
CA PHE A 566 3.39 0.33 -14.15
C PHE A 566 4.61 1.24 -14.35
N GLY A 567 5.05 1.95 -13.30
CA GLY A 567 6.28 2.76 -13.37
C GLY A 567 7.52 1.87 -13.62
N GLY A 568 7.58 0.70 -12.99
CA GLY A 568 8.59 -0.33 -13.23
C GLY A 568 8.55 -0.90 -14.65
N LEU A 569 7.37 -1.12 -15.23
CA LEU A 569 7.20 -1.51 -16.62
C LEU A 569 7.82 -0.47 -17.57
N LEU A 570 7.48 0.82 -17.38
CA LEU A 570 8.04 1.91 -18.18
C LEU A 570 9.56 2.00 -18.05
N THR A 571 10.08 1.89 -16.82
CA THR A 571 11.52 1.87 -16.54
C THR A 571 12.20 0.68 -17.24
N ALA A 572 11.64 -0.53 -17.13
CA ALA A 572 12.21 -1.74 -17.72
C ALA A 572 12.23 -1.67 -19.25
N VAL A 573 11.14 -1.20 -19.87
CA VAL A 573 11.07 -1.02 -21.33
C VAL A 573 12.18 -0.11 -21.83
N VAL A 574 12.37 1.06 -21.21
CA VAL A 574 13.41 2.02 -21.60
C VAL A 574 14.81 1.45 -21.34
N ALA A 575 15.04 0.93 -20.13
CA ALA A 575 16.36 0.45 -19.72
C ALA A 575 16.81 -0.77 -20.54
N PHE A 576 15.96 -1.79 -20.68
CA PHE A 576 16.28 -3.00 -21.43
C PHE A 576 16.41 -2.73 -22.93
N ALA A 577 15.59 -1.85 -23.51
CA ALA A 577 15.71 -1.52 -24.93
C ALA A 577 17.06 -0.83 -25.23
N ILE A 578 17.44 0.16 -24.41
CA ILE A 578 18.74 0.83 -24.55
C ILE A 578 19.88 -0.16 -24.31
N SER A 579 19.84 -0.96 -23.23
CA SER A 579 20.89 -1.95 -22.93
C SER A 579 21.04 -2.99 -24.05
N SER A 580 19.94 -3.47 -24.63
CA SER A 580 19.96 -4.44 -25.72
C SER A 580 20.65 -3.90 -26.97
N LEU A 581 20.41 -2.62 -27.31
CA LEU A 581 21.08 -1.97 -28.44
C LEU A 581 22.58 -1.80 -28.21
N VAL A 582 22.96 -1.42 -27.00
CA VAL A 582 24.38 -1.29 -26.65
C VAL A 582 25.07 -2.66 -26.67
N PHE A 583 24.45 -3.71 -26.14
CA PHE A 583 24.98 -5.08 -26.24
C PHE A 583 25.07 -5.59 -27.68
N ALA A 584 24.14 -5.20 -28.54
CA ALA A 584 24.19 -5.48 -29.98
C ALA A 584 25.31 -4.71 -30.72
N GLY A 585 25.96 -3.75 -30.06
CA GLY A 585 27.03 -2.92 -30.63
C GLY A 585 26.51 -1.76 -31.49
N VAL A 586 25.24 -1.39 -31.33
CA VAL A 586 24.65 -0.23 -32.01
C VAL A 586 25.19 1.05 -31.36
N ARG A 587 25.68 1.99 -32.18
CA ARG A 587 26.11 3.29 -31.68
C ARG A 587 24.89 4.11 -31.26
N LEU A 588 24.76 4.37 -29.96
CA LEU A 588 23.73 5.25 -29.42
C LEU A 588 23.96 6.67 -29.92
N THR A 589 23.10 7.12 -30.83
CA THR A 589 22.85 8.54 -31.08
C THR A 589 21.66 8.98 -30.24
N TRP A 590 21.59 10.26 -29.86
CA TRP A 590 20.43 10.79 -29.12
C TRP A 590 19.11 10.53 -29.87
N ARG A 591 19.14 10.60 -31.22
CA ARG A 591 18.00 10.27 -32.09
C ARG A 591 17.61 8.80 -31.95
N SER A 592 18.55 7.87 -32.07
CA SER A 592 18.25 6.44 -31.91
C SER A 592 17.72 6.09 -30.51
N ALA A 593 18.24 6.74 -29.47
CA ALA A 593 17.74 6.56 -28.12
C ALA A 593 16.28 7.06 -28.00
N LEU A 594 15.99 8.25 -28.54
CA LEU A 594 14.64 8.81 -28.56
C LEU A 594 13.66 7.93 -29.32
N THR A 595 14.04 7.44 -30.52
CA THR A 595 13.19 6.56 -31.33
C THR A 595 12.87 5.25 -30.61
N VAL A 596 13.86 4.65 -29.95
CA VAL A 596 13.69 3.37 -29.25
C VAL A 596 12.86 3.53 -27.99
N CYS A 597 13.06 4.62 -27.24
CA CYS A 597 12.19 4.97 -26.13
C CYS A 597 10.76 5.21 -26.64
N GLY A 598 10.57 5.98 -27.71
CA GLY A 598 9.26 6.27 -28.28
C GLY A 598 8.53 5.01 -28.73
N VAL A 599 9.21 4.13 -29.48
CA VAL A 599 8.64 2.84 -29.93
C VAL A 599 8.39 1.89 -28.76
N GLY A 600 9.30 1.82 -27.80
CA GLY A 600 9.13 0.99 -26.61
C GLY A 600 7.91 1.41 -25.78
N LEU A 601 7.67 2.72 -25.66
CA LEU A 601 6.52 3.28 -24.94
C LEU A 601 5.18 3.03 -25.65
N LEU A 602 5.18 2.66 -26.93
CA LEU A 602 3.95 2.25 -27.62
C LEU A 602 3.32 1.02 -26.97
N LEU A 603 4.12 0.06 -26.47
CA LEU A 603 3.61 -1.16 -25.85
C LEU A 603 2.82 -0.88 -24.55
N PRO A 604 3.37 -0.13 -23.56
CA PRO A 604 2.60 0.35 -22.41
C PRO A 604 1.41 1.25 -22.80
N GLY A 605 1.55 2.07 -23.85
CA GLY A 605 0.44 2.89 -24.37
C GLY A 605 -0.71 2.05 -24.91
N LEU A 606 -0.41 1.04 -25.73
CA LEU A 606 -1.38 0.05 -26.22
C LEU A 606 -2.01 -0.73 -25.08
N PHE A 607 -1.22 -1.12 -24.07
CA PHE A 607 -1.76 -1.77 -22.87
C PHE A 607 -2.74 -0.86 -22.12
N ALA A 608 -2.41 0.42 -21.95
CA ALA A 608 -3.29 1.39 -21.30
C ALA A 608 -4.59 1.60 -22.10
N VAL A 609 -4.52 1.61 -23.43
CA VAL A 609 -5.70 1.68 -24.31
C VAL A 609 -6.54 0.40 -24.21
N CYS A 610 -5.92 -0.79 -24.26
CA CYS A 610 -6.62 -2.06 -24.07
C CYS A 610 -7.28 -2.15 -22.69
N ASP A 611 -6.63 -1.63 -21.66
CA ASP A 611 -7.18 -1.58 -20.30
C ASP A 611 -8.34 -0.59 -20.19
N LEU A 612 -8.27 0.54 -20.90
CA LEU A 612 -9.38 1.49 -21.03
C LEU A 612 -10.61 0.86 -21.73
N LEU A 613 -10.37 -0.03 -22.70
CA LEU A 613 -11.44 -0.74 -23.41
C LEU A 613 -12.09 -1.86 -22.58
N ARG A 614 -11.55 -2.21 -21.41
CA ARG A 614 -12.25 -3.08 -20.45
C ARG A 614 -13.43 -2.31 -19.86
N GLY A 615 -14.56 -3.00 -19.65
CA GLY A 615 -15.76 -2.38 -19.06
C GLY A 615 -15.44 -1.66 -17.74
N GLU A 616 -16.18 -0.59 -17.43
CA GLU A 616 -15.91 0.40 -16.35
C GLU A 616 -15.58 -0.23 -14.98
N GLY A 617 -16.17 -1.39 -14.66
CA GLY A 617 -15.91 -2.12 -13.42
C GLY A 617 -14.57 -2.86 -13.33
N ALA A 618 -13.90 -3.13 -14.46
CA ALA A 618 -12.67 -3.92 -14.57
C ALA A 618 -11.42 -3.11 -14.96
N GLN A 619 -11.57 -1.80 -15.21
CA GLN A 619 -10.45 -0.92 -15.56
C GLN A 619 -9.49 -0.76 -14.39
N SER A 620 -8.18 -0.81 -14.67
CA SER A 620 -7.15 -0.49 -13.68
C SER A 620 -6.98 1.03 -13.53
N HIS A 621 -6.21 1.46 -12.53
CA HIS A 621 -5.81 2.86 -12.37
C HIS A 621 -5.09 3.44 -13.61
N VAL A 622 -4.49 2.59 -14.46
CA VAL A 622 -3.80 3.02 -15.67
C VAL A 622 -4.80 3.43 -16.75
N GLY A 623 -5.82 2.60 -17.02
CA GLY A 623 -6.91 2.95 -17.95
C GLY A 623 -7.65 4.20 -17.51
N ARG A 624 -7.93 4.34 -16.21
CA ARG A 624 -8.61 5.52 -15.64
C ARG A 624 -7.79 6.81 -15.77
N ASN A 625 -6.50 6.77 -15.46
CA ASN A 625 -5.64 7.94 -15.64
C ASN A 625 -5.53 8.33 -17.12
N LEU A 626 -5.54 7.35 -18.04
CA LEU A 626 -5.58 7.64 -19.46
C LEU A 626 -6.89 8.32 -19.87
N LEU A 627 -8.04 7.85 -19.36
CA LEU A 627 -9.35 8.49 -19.59
C LEU A 627 -9.36 9.94 -19.08
N LEU A 628 -8.88 10.16 -17.85
CA LEU A 628 -8.77 11.50 -17.26
C LEU A 628 -7.92 12.44 -18.11
N VAL A 629 -6.78 11.98 -18.60
CA VAL A 629 -5.90 12.79 -19.48
C VAL A 629 -6.51 13.04 -20.85
N LEU A 630 -7.29 12.09 -21.38
CA LEU A 630 -8.00 12.26 -22.65
C LEU A 630 -9.17 13.26 -22.53
N GLN A 631 -9.83 13.32 -21.37
CA GLN A 631 -10.91 14.24 -21.09
C GLN A 631 -10.42 15.64 -20.71
N ASP A 632 -9.33 15.73 -19.93
CA ASP A 632 -8.68 16.98 -19.54
C ASP A 632 -7.15 16.88 -19.69
N PRO A 633 -6.56 17.49 -20.73
CA PRO A 633 -5.10 17.55 -20.89
C PRO A 633 -4.38 18.23 -19.73
N GLY A 634 -5.06 19.11 -18.98
CA GLY A 634 -4.54 19.76 -17.76
C GLY A 634 -4.24 18.75 -16.65
N ALA A 635 -5.06 17.71 -16.52
CA ALA A 635 -4.86 16.64 -15.53
C ALA A 635 -3.51 15.93 -15.67
N ALA A 636 -2.97 15.81 -16.89
CA ALA A 636 -1.64 15.24 -17.11
C ALA A 636 -0.54 16.08 -16.46
N LEU A 637 -0.63 17.41 -16.55
CA LEU A 637 0.33 18.33 -15.93
C LEU A 637 0.31 18.23 -14.41
N ASP A 638 -0.87 18.05 -13.82
CA ASP A 638 -1.00 17.94 -12.37
C ASP A 638 -0.50 16.59 -11.85
N ILE A 639 -0.71 15.50 -12.58
CA ILE A 639 -0.08 14.20 -12.30
C ILE A 639 1.45 14.33 -12.31
N ILE A 640 2.01 15.02 -13.32
CA ILE A 640 3.46 15.23 -13.44
C ILE A 640 3.98 16.10 -12.30
N LYS A 641 3.34 17.23 -11.99
CA LYS A 641 3.71 18.12 -10.88
C LYS A 641 3.72 17.35 -9.55
N ARG A 642 2.69 16.54 -9.28
CA ARG A 642 2.60 15.71 -8.08
C ARG A 642 3.76 14.72 -7.97
N LYS A 643 4.01 13.96 -9.05
CA LYS A 643 5.13 13.00 -9.10
C LYS A 643 6.47 13.70 -8.87
N MET A 644 6.66 14.87 -9.47
CA MET A 644 7.86 15.68 -9.30
C MET A 644 8.00 16.16 -7.85
N ALA A 645 6.93 16.70 -7.25
CA ALA A 645 6.92 17.19 -5.87
C ALA A 645 7.28 16.08 -4.87
N MET A 646 6.72 14.88 -5.03
CA MET A 646 7.07 13.71 -4.22
C MET A 646 8.54 13.30 -4.39
N ASN A 647 9.04 13.24 -5.63
CA ASN A 647 10.45 12.95 -5.87
C ASN A 647 11.38 14.02 -5.27
N ILE A 648 11.03 15.30 -5.36
CA ILE A 648 11.78 16.42 -4.75
C ILE A 648 11.78 16.29 -3.23
N LYS A 649 10.62 16.01 -2.61
CA LYS A 649 10.50 15.80 -1.16
C LYS A 649 11.38 14.64 -0.71
N LEU A 650 11.31 13.50 -1.40
CA LEU A 650 12.16 12.34 -1.14
C LEU A 650 13.65 12.68 -1.34
N PHE A 651 13.97 13.43 -2.38
CA PHE A 651 15.33 13.84 -2.68
C PHE A 651 15.91 14.75 -1.57
N ARG A 652 15.11 15.67 -1.03
CA ARG A 652 15.54 16.63 -0.01
C ARG A 652 15.72 16.02 1.38
N TYR A 653 14.84 15.09 1.77
CA TYR A 653 14.72 14.68 3.18
C TYR A 653 15.09 13.22 3.47
N THR A 654 15.38 12.38 2.47
CA THR A 654 15.65 10.95 2.70
C THR A 654 17.12 10.57 2.55
N ILE A 655 17.51 9.47 3.18
CA ILE A 655 18.87 8.91 3.07
C ILE A 655 19.12 8.35 1.66
N TRP A 656 18.07 7.98 0.94
CA TRP A 656 18.14 7.47 -0.43
C TRP A 656 18.84 8.44 -1.39
N SER A 657 18.59 9.74 -1.25
CA SER A 657 19.27 10.74 -2.09
C SER A 657 20.76 10.85 -1.79
N ARG A 658 21.16 10.66 -0.53
CA ARG A 658 22.58 10.65 -0.12
C ARG A 658 23.31 9.46 -0.73
N VAL A 659 22.67 8.28 -0.78
CA VAL A 659 23.23 7.10 -1.44
C VAL A 659 23.35 7.32 -2.94
N LEU A 660 22.30 7.83 -3.57
CA LEU A 660 22.30 8.16 -4.99
C LEU A 660 23.39 9.18 -5.33
N ALA A 661 23.54 10.23 -4.51
CA ALA A 661 24.56 11.26 -4.66
C ALA A 661 25.98 10.69 -4.43
N ALA A 662 26.18 9.84 -3.42
CA ALA A 662 27.47 9.19 -3.19
C ALA A 662 27.85 8.26 -4.36
N GLY A 663 26.89 7.51 -4.89
CA GLY A 663 27.08 6.66 -6.07
C GLY A 663 27.42 7.47 -7.33
N ILE A 664 26.53 8.38 -7.73
CA ILE A 664 26.71 9.20 -8.95
C ILE A 664 27.93 10.11 -8.80
N GLY A 665 28.11 10.77 -7.65
CA GLY A 665 29.26 11.61 -7.36
C GLY A 665 30.57 10.83 -7.42
N GLY A 666 30.62 9.64 -6.81
CA GLY A 666 31.76 8.73 -6.90
C GLY A 666 32.07 8.33 -8.35
N LEU A 667 31.05 8.01 -9.15
CA LEU A 667 31.22 7.75 -10.58
C LEU A 667 31.77 8.95 -11.33
N LEU A 668 31.16 10.13 -11.19
CA LEU A 668 31.58 11.37 -11.86
C LEU A 668 33.03 11.68 -11.53
N ILE A 669 33.40 11.62 -10.25
CA ILE A 669 34.77 11.80 -9.80
C ILE A 669 35.70 10.83 -10.53
N LEU A 670 35.37 9.53 -10.61
CA LEU A 670 36.17 8.52 -11.31
C LEU A 670 36.26 8.70 -12.83
N PHE A 671 35.29 9.38 -13.45
CA PHE A 671 35.39 9.79 -14.86
C PHE A 671 36.41 10.91 -15.08
N TYR A 672 36.57 11.82 -14.10
CA TYR A 672 37.53 12.92 -14.18
C TYR A 672 38.92 12.56 -13.59
N ARG A 673 38.97 11.81 -12.48
CA ARG A 673 40.18 11.43 -11.76
C ARG A 673 40.05 10.03 -11.13
N PRO A 674 41.05 9.14 -11.28
CA PRO A 674 42.33 9.32 -11.97
C PRO A 674 42.18 9.30 -13.49
N VAL A 675 42.87 10.21 -14.18
CA VAL A 675 42.77 10.36 -15.64
C VAL A 675 43.15 9.05 -16.32
N GLY A 676 42.25 8.53 -17.16
CA GLY A 676 42.50 7.34 -17.99
C GLY A 676 41.96 6.02 -17.44
N VAL A 677 41.66 5.90 -16.14
CA VAL A 677 41.16 4.63 -15.55
C VAL A 677 39.87 4.17 -16.23
N MET A 678 38.89 5.07 -16.37
CA MET A 678 37.63 4.72 -17.02
C MET A 678 37.76 4.50 -18.53
N ARG A 679 38.75 5.13 -19.17
CA ARG A 679 39.07 4.92 -20.58
C ARG A 679 39.66 3.52 -20.81
N VAL A 680 40.58 3.10 -19.94
CA VAL A 680 41.15 1.75 -19.94
C VAL A 680 40.07 0.71 -19.65
N PHE A 681 39.23 0.95 -18.64
CA PHE A 681 38.11 0.06 -18.29
C PHE A 681 37.15 -0.15 -19.47
N ARG A 682 36.79 0.92 -20.18
CA ARG A 682 35.92 0.85 -21.37
C ARG A 682 36.51 0.00 -22.49
N VAL A 683 37.83 0.06 -22.69
CA VAL A 683 38.52 -0.73 -23.72
C VAL A 683 38.66 -2.20 -23.30
N ARG A 684 39.00 -2.44 -22.03
CA ARG A 684 39.23 -3.78 -21.48
C ARG A 684 37.94 -4.57 -21.27
N TYR A 685 36.87 -3.90 -20.81
CA TYR A 685 35.58 -4.52 -20.51
C TYR A 685 34.41 -3.76 -21.17
N PRO A 686 34.28 -3.82 -22.51
CA PRO A 686 33.27 -3.06 -23.24
C PRO A 686 31.83 -3.45 -22.86
N TYR A 687 31.56 -4.73 -22.61
CA TYR A 687 30.23 -5.19 -22.19
C TYR A 687 29.88 -4.78 -20.76
N LEU A 688 30.83 -4.81 -19.82
CA LEU A 688 30.60 -4.30 -18.47
C LEU A 688 30.31 -2.80 -18.48
N PHE A 689 31.11 -2.02 -19.23
CA PHE A 689 30.84 -0.59 -19.41
C PHE A 689 29.42 -0.34 -19.96
N SER A 690 28.98 -1.17 -20.91
CA SER A 690 27.62 -1.13 -21.46
C SER A 690 26.55 -1.46 -20.41
N GLY A 691 26.81 -2.45 -19.55
CA GLY A 691 25.97 -2.77 -18.40
C GLY A 691 25.85 -1.61 -17.41
N PHE A 692 26.96 -0.92 -17.12
CA PHE A 692 26.95 0.28 -16.28
C PHE A 692 26.09 1.40 -16.84
N VAL A 693 26.22 1.67 -18.15
CA VAL A 693 25.34 2.62 -18.84
C VAL A 693 23.87 2.20 -18.67
N GLY A 694 23.56 0.91 -18.82
CA GLY A 694 22.21 0.38 -18.59
C GLY A 694 21.69 0.59 -17.15
N VAL A 695 22.55 0.41 -16.14
CA VAL A 695 22.19 0.70 -14.74
C VAL A 695 21.92 2.20 -14.51
N VAL A 696 22.72 3.08 -15.10
CA VAL A 696 22.50 4.53 -15.02
C VAL A 696 21.18 4.91 -15.72
N VAL A 697 20.92 4.35 -16.90
CA VAL A 697 19.64 4.53 -17.61
C VAL A 697 18.47 4.04 -16.77
N THR A 698 18.63 2.89 -16.09
CA THR A 698 17.63 2.38 -15.14
C THR A 698 17.36 3.39 -14.03
N ALA A 699 18.41 3.95 -13.41
CA ALA A 699 18.25 4.94 -12.36
C ALA A 699 17.53 6.22 -12.83
N VAL A 700 17.88 6.73 -14.02
CA VAL A 700 17.23 7.92 -14.61
C VAL A 700 15.78 7.64 -14.98
N ALA A 701 15.50 6.52 -15.64
CA ALA A 701 14.13 6.14 -16.01
C ALA A 701 13.28 5.82 -14.78
N ALA A 702 13.86 5.23 -13.74
CA ALA A 702 13.20 4.98 -12.46
C ALA A 702 12.80 6.29 -11.77
N PHE A 703 13.71 7.27 -11.74
CA PHE A 703 13.47 8.60 -11.22
C PHE A 703 12.32 9.32 -11.96
N ALA A 704 12.27 9.19 -13.28
CA ALA A 704 11.28 9.88 -14.12
C ALA A 704 9.86 9.28 -14.02
N PHE A 705 9.71 7.96 -14.02
CA PHE A 705 8.39 7.33 -14.17
C PHE A 705 7.68 6.97 -12.87
N ASN A 706 8.39 6.89 -11.74
CA ASN A 706 7.87 6.36 -10.48
C ASN A 706 7.65 7.45 -9.41
N ASP A 707 6.63 7.25 -8.57
CA ASP A 707 6.28 8.16 -7.46
C ASP A 707 7.40 8.22 -6.39
N SER A 708 8.07 7.09 -6.14
CA SER A 708 9.29 7.01 -5.32
C SER A 708 10.52 6.67 -6.17
N GLY A 709 10.66 7.39 -7.28
CA GLY A 709 11.75 7.21 -8.25
C GLY A 709 13.15 7.35 -7.66
N THR A 710 13.35 8.25 -6.69
CA THR A 710 14.63 8.38 -5.94
C THR A 710 15.04 7.07 -5.25
N VAL A 711 14.07 6.32 -4.70
CA VAL A 711 14.33 5.05 -4.00
C VAL A 711 14.75 3.97 -4.99
N ALA A 712 13.98 3.81 -6.07
CA ALA A 712 14.28 2.86 -7.13
C ALA A 712 15.63 3.15 -7.81
N ALA A 713 15.93 4.43 -8.07
CA ALA A 713 17.20 4.88 -8.63
C ALA A 713 18.38 4.56 -7.71
N ALA A 714 18.25 4.83 -6.41
CA ALA A 714 19.28 4.47 -5.44
C ALA A 714 19.53 2.96 -5.44
N MET A 715 18.50 2.13 -5.33
CA MET A 715 18.65 0.67 -5.35
C MET A 715 19.27 0.14 -6.66
N ALA A 716 18.90 0.73 -7.80
CA ALA A 716 19.52 0.41 -9.08
C ALA A 716 21.04 0.70 -9.06
N THR A 717 21.45 1.86 -8.51
CA THR A 717 22.87 2.21 -8.40
C THR A 717 23.64 1.35 -7.40
N ILE A 718 23.01 0.93 -6.30
CA ILE A 718 23.65 0.03 -5.32
C ILE A 718 23.98 -1.33 -5.95
N PHE A 719 23.17 -1.79 -6.91
CA PHE A 719 23.45 -3.04 -7.60
C PHE A 719 24.57 -2.92 -8.65
N GLY A 720 24.78 -1.73 -9.23
CA GLY A 720 25.80 -1.51 -10.25
C GLY A 720 27.14 -1.04 -9.69
N ILE A 721 27.16 0.05 -8.92
CA ILE A 721 28.39 0.81 -8.61
C ILE A 721 29.41 0.03 -7.75
N PRO A 722 29.02 -0.69 -6.67
CA PRO A 722 29.98 -1.44 -5.87
C PRO A 722 30.78 -2.49 -6.68
N PRO A 723 30.18 -3.27 -7.60
CA PRO A 723 30.93 -4.09 -8.55
C PRO A 723 31.99 -3.34 -9.38
N LEU A 724 31.70 -2.11 -9.85
CA LEU A 724 32.70 -1.31 -10.58
C LEU A 724 33.90 -1.02 -9.70
N LEU A 725 33.64 -0.53 -8.49
CA LEU A 725 34.67 -0.18 -7.52
C LEU A 725 35.47 -1.40 -7.11
N TYR A 726 34.82 -2.56 -6.97
CA TYR A 726 35.48 -3.84 -6.71
C TYR A 726 36.48 -4.19 -7.82
N ILE A 727 36.07 -4.09 -9.09
CA ILE A 727 36.96 -4.40 -10.23
C ILE A 727 38.12 -3.41 -10.28
N LEU A 728 37.84 -2.10 -10.12
CA LEU A 728 38.86 -1.06 -10.14
C LEU A 728 39.88 -1.21 -9.02
N LEU A 729 39.45 -1.52 -7.79
CA LEU A 729 40.36 -1.77 -6.65
C LEU A 729 41.25 -3.00 -6.85
N ARG A 730 40.85 -3.94 -7.71
CA ARG A 730 41.62 -5.14 -8.01
C ARG A 730 42.66 -4.91 -9.10
N GLU A 731 42.40 -3.97 -10.01
CA GLU A 731 43.28 -3.63 -11.14
C GLU A 731 44.23 -2.46 -10.86
N CYS A 732 43.81 -1.48 -10.06
CA CYS A 732 44.62 -0.35 -9.64
C CYS A 732 45.67 -0.79 -8.63
#